data_AF-A0A561PVZ3-F1
#
_entry.id   AF-A0A561PVZ3-F1
#
_cell.length_a   1.000
_cell.length_b   1.000
_cell.length_c   1.000
_cell.angle_alpha   90.00
_cell.angle_beta   90.00
_cell.angle_gamma   90.00
#
_symmetry.space_group_name_H-M   'P 1'
#
loop_
_entity.id
_entity.type
_entity.pdbx_description
1 polymer ?
#
loop_
_entity_poly.entity_id
_entity_poly.type
_entity_poly.pdbx_seq_one_letter_code
_entity_poly.pdbx_strand_id
1 'polypeptide(L)'
;MATLNFFPTNGVKIRRTNVTTNGVTADIDANVKEQLVYLNDLLSKPIYQKDENGDWTGPDGTFIQDFVTASLKTRRYGSRYKDEQQWEEGSLLSNIYRAINANSYLNNGSTVHYSLEEYIDAEDKLSLLKFDFSDRLMNNWNNLDINPRSILNYPGIVNYLLAMGYNAGYQEINGLTNFIFGNRSGNRNIISYAQVSAAREYIHAEKVDVEYNTDTAQIIQDILKNNPSFSSQSFYPFIQTTVANYVSNSKELDLLKLSKYYDDIPVAMIPRLIKMIKASVLPVTKTNIDTLLPIFMNDIENTPGWQDDTSDTDTTTSQGAPDFSVTFLDEDNAVVQILSDNIRCAAQMFYSMTLGDELDVFNVVNFFTHKYMVRGNIQISDQQLREDLQLYVFSNKFTNPKTGKIVDRTRPAERMMFYKQVFNYGNAPVTEDVVVNKEFPKYWRILIMEVAKYIQKAQDSPNPDSYVSRQTVMQAVEDLQYNLSTHCSGMANVISPIIYDELYFVIKRILSHPEIVKQLVPAGGNWWKVVELLYEGMKHQRPKTTILYNKAKLGYAILNSIADYNPVTFEDDTRFSTFISNVDAFIISQAQLQNRDDDDDTSTKDDPDHKRIKGRDRDRDTDSDDKAPDKATAPAGKDEWDF
;
A
#
# COMPACT_ATOMS: atom_id res chain seq x y z
N MET A 1 -40.55 2.13 3.34
CA MET A 1 -40.15 0.72 3.47
C MET A 1 -39.24 0.38 2.31
N ALA A 2 -37.92 0.34 2.55
CA ALA A 2 -36.95 -0.22 1.62
C ALA A 2 -36.07 -1.15 2.44
N THR A 3 -36.31 -2.44 2.31
CA THR A 3 -35.48 -3.50 2.90
C THR A 3 -34.14 -3.50 2.16
N LEU A 4 -33.15 -2.82 2.73
CA LEU A 4 -31.74 -3.05 2.38
C LEU A 4 -31.39 -4.48 2.82
N ASN A 5 -31.50 -5.42 1.89
CA ASN A 5 -30.98 -6.77 2.07
C ASN A 5 -29.45 -6.68 2.11
N PHE A 6 -28.88 -6.59 3.31
CA PHE A 6 -27.44 -6.62 3.53
C PHE A 6 -26.80 -7.99 3.23
N PHE A 7 -27.61 -9.04 3.09
CA PHE A 7 -27.13 -10.38 2.73
C PHE A 7 -28.04 -11.02 1.67
N PRO A 8 -27.49 -11.55 0.56
CA PRO A 8 -28.30 -12.14 -0.50
C PRO A 8 -28.79 -13.55 -0.12
N THR A 9 -30.09 -13.79 -0.22
CA THR A 9 -30.68 -15.13 -0.10
C THR A 9 -30.92 -15.79 -1.46
N ASN A 10 -30.50 -17.05 -1.56
CA ASN A 10 -30.93 -18.10 -2.50
C ASN A 10 -30.84 -17.79 -4.01
N GLY A 11 -29.64 -18.03 -4.56
CA GLY A 11 -29.42 -18.35 -5.96
C GLY A 11 -28.12 -19.14 -6.07
N VAL A 12 -28.13 -20.24 -6.83
CA VAL A 12 -26.92 -21.06 -7.07
C VAL A 12 -25.89 -20.18 -7.77
N LYS A 13 -24.98 -19.59 -6.98
CA LYS A 13 -23.77 -18.93 -7.44
C LYS A 13 -22.70 -20.01 -7.58
N ILE A 14 -22.14 -20.12 -8.78
CA ILE A 14 -20.86 -20.79 -9.01
C ILE A 14 -19.87 -20.17 -8.02
N ARG A 15 -19.41 -20.97 -7.04
CA ARG A 15 -18.45 -20.54 -6.02
C ARG A 15 -17.17 -20.10 -6.71
N ARG A 16 -16.95 -18.79 -6.82
CA ARG A 16 -15.59 -18.26 -6.85
C ARG A 16 -15.08 -18.41 -5.42
N THR A 17 -13.91 -19.02 -5.27
CA THR A 17 -13.21 -19.12 -3.99
C THR A 17 -13.01 -17.70 -3.43
N ASN A 18 -13.67 -17.41 -2.33
CA ASN A 18 -13.34 -16.24 -1.52
C ASN A 18 -11.95 -16.51 -0.93
N VAL A 19 -10.92 -15.88 -1.50
CA VAL A 19 -9.58 -15.84 -0.92
C VAL A 19 -9.70 -15.09 0.40
N THR A 20 -9.48 -15.75 1.53
CA THR A 20 -9.60 -15.10 2.83
C THR A 20 -8.41 -14.19 3.10
N THR A 21 -8.68 -12.88 3.02
CA THR A 21 -8.00 -11.81 3.72
C THR A 21 -8.04 -12.03 5.23
N ASN A 22 -6.87 -12.07 5.86
CA ASN A 22 -6.71 -11.71 7.27
C ASN A 22 -5.32 -11.05 7.39
N GLY A 23 -5.13 -9.99 6.59
CA GLY A 23 -3.96 -9.10 6.72
C GLY A 23 -3.75 -8.69 8.17
N VAL A 24 -2.50 -8.40 8.51
CA VAL A 24 -2.04 -7.88 9.81
C VAL A 24 -3.15 -7.00 10.38
N THR A 25 -3.75 -7.45 11.48
CA THR A 25 -4.75 -6.64 12.17
C THR A 25 -4.04 -5.39 12.62
N ALA A 26 -4.33 -4.25 11.98
CA ALA A 26 -3.79 -2.98 12.42
C ALA A 26 -4.06 -2.86 13.92
N ASP A 27 -2.99 -2.67 14.71
CA ASP A 27 -3.12 -2.67 16.16
C ASP A 27 -4.15 -1.63 16.57
N ILE A 28 -5.09 -2.06 17.42
CA ILE A 28 -6.11 -1.16 17.96
C ILE A 28 -5.38 -0.14 18.84
N ASP A 29 -5.75 1.13 18.70
CA ASP A 29 -5.26 2.21 19.55
C ASP A 29 -5.36 1.85 21.04
N ALA A 30 -4.32 2.15 21.81
CA ALA A 30 -4.18 1.68 23.19
C ALA A 30 -5.31 2.20 24.09
N ASN A 31 -5.70 3.47 23.95
CA ASN A 31 -6.77 4.07 24.74
C ASN A 31 -8.13 3.54 24.29
N VAL A 32 -8.35 3.38 22.98
CA VAL A 32 -9.58 2.73 22.48
C VAL A 32 -9.71 1.31 23.02
N LYS A 33 -8.63 0.53 22.99
CA LYS A 33 -8.59 -0.83 23.52
C LYS A 33 -8.88 -0.85 25.02
N GLU A 34 -8.30 0.05 25.79
CA GLU A 34 -8.57 0.19 27.22
C GLU A 34 -10.06 0.49 27.49
N GLN A 35 -10.66 1.42 26.75
CA GLN A 35 -12.09 1.73 26.91
C GLN A 35 -12.99 0.54 26.56
N LEU A 36 -12.66 -0.24 25.52
CA LEU A 36 -13.41 -1.44 25.14
C LEU A 36 -13.25 -2.58 26.15
N VAL A 37 -12.04 -2.80 26.67
CA VAL A 37 -11.79 -3.77 27.74
C VAL A 37 -12.57 -3.40 29.00
N TYR A 38 -12.52 -2.13 29.39
CA TYR A 38 -13.23 -1.62 30.55
C TYR A 38 -14.75 -1.76 30.39
N LEU A 39 -15.29 -1.40 29.23
CA LEU A 39 -16.70 -1.58 28.89
C LEU A 39 -17.11 -3.07 28.97
N ASN A 40 -16.30 -3.97 28.41
CA ASN A 40 -16.56 -5.40 28.45
C ASN A 40 -16.56 -5.95 29.88
N ASP A 41 -15.61 -5.53 30.72
CA ASP A 41 -15.55 -5.99 32.11
C ASP A 41 -16.79 -5.57 32.91
N LEU A 42 -17.23 -4.31 32.76
CA LEU A 42 -18.45 -3.82 33.42
C LEU A 42 -19.71 -4.56 32.95
N LEU A 43 -19.87 -4.74 31.64
CA LEU A 43 -21.04 -5.43 31.07
C LEU A 43 -21.09 -6.93 31.44
N SER A 44 -19.94 -7.52 31.78
CA SER A 44 -19.83 -8.92 32.17
C SER A 44 -20.07 -9.16 33.67
N LYS A 45 -20.19 -8.10 34.49
CA LYS A 45 -20.39 -8.28 35.94
C LYS A 45 -21.76 -8.87 36.28
N PRO A 46 -21.84 -9.74 37.30
CA PRO A 46 -23.11 -10.30 37.76
C PRO A 46 -23.86 -9.28 38.63
N ILE A 47 -24.83 -8.58 38.04
CA ILE A 47 -25.62 -7.53 38.71
C ILE A 47 -27.13 -7.77 38.64
N TYR A 48 -27.58 -8.74 37.83
CA TYR A 48 -28.98 -9.05 37.59
C TYR A 48 -29.51 -10.01 38.65
N GLN A 49 -30.82 -9.94 38.89
CA GLN A 49 -31.51 -10.77 39.88
C GLN A 49 -32.81 -11.32 39.28
N LYS A 50 -33.32 -12.41 39.88
CA LYS A 50 -34.69 -12.87 39.63
C LYS A 50 -35.58 -12.43 40.78
N ASP A 51 -36.74 -11.87 40.47
CA ASP A 51 -37.74 -11.56 41.48
C ASP A 51 -38.48 -12.83 41.96
N GLU A 52 -39.44 -12.67 42.88
CA GLU A 52 -40.24 -13.78 43.42
C GLU A 52 -41.09 -14.49 42.35
N ASN A 53 -41.37 -13.83 41.23
CA ASN A 53 -42.10 -14.37 40.09
C ASN A 53 -41.18 -15.08 39.07
N GLY A 54 -39.86 -14.98 39.26
CA GLY A 54 -38.86 -15.52 38.35
C GLY A 54 -38.49 -14.56 37.20
N ASP A 55 -39.00 -13.33 37.21
CA ASP A 55 -38.72 -12.29 36.23
C ASP A 55 -37.35 -11.65 36.45
N TRP A 56 -36.67 -11.33 35.35
CA TRP A 56 -35.34 -10.75 35.36
C TRP A 56 -35.39 -9.24 35.65
N THR A 57 -34.66 -8.84 36.68
CA THR A 57 -34.52 -7.44 37.10
C THR A 57 -33.05 -7.02 37.12
N GLY A 58 -32.80 -5.78 36.75
CA GLY A 58 -31.53 -5.10 36.96
C GLY A 58 -31.40 -4.58 38.39
N PRO A 59 -30.33 -3.81 38.65
CA PRO A 59 -30.16 -3.08 39.90
C PRO A 59 -31.38 -2.25 40.28
N ASP A 60 -31.64 -2.18 41.58
CA ASP A 60 -32.75 -1.44 42.18
C ASP A 60 -34.16 -1.90 41.75
N GLY A 61 -34.29 -3.13 41.24
CA GLY A 61 -35.58 -3.73 40.86
C GLY A 61 -36.15 -3.21 39.53
N THR A 62 -35.31 -2.55 38.72
CA THR A 62 -35.67 -2.13 37.36
C THR A 62 -35.89 -3.36 36.46
N PHE A 63 -36.89 -3.35 35.58
CA PHE A 63 -37.05 -4.43 34.62
C PHE A 63 -35.85 -4.51 33.67
N ILE A 64 -35.40 -5.72 33.34
CA ILE A 64 -34.22 -5.90 32.48
C ILE A 64 -34.36 -5.21 31.11
N GLN A 65 -35.59 -5.10 30.60
CA GLN A 65 -35.89 -4.41 29.34
C GLN A 65 -35.53 -2.93 29.42
N ASP A 66 -35.94 -2.25 30.49
CA ASP A 66 -35.66 -0.83 30.72
C ASP A 66 -34.18 -0.61 31.07
N PHE A 67 -33.57 -1.55 31.81
CA PHE A 67 -32.17 -1.45 32.20
C PHE A 67 -31.23 -1.58 31.00
N VAL A 68 -31.38 -2.63 30.18
CA VAL A 68 -30.47 -2.89 29.05
C VAL A 68 -30.67 -1.87 27.91
N THR A 69 -31.84 -1.24 27.82
CA THR A 69 -32.11 -0.17 26.84
C THR A 69 -31.72 1.23 27.32
N ALA A 70 -31.21 1.37 28.56
CA ALA A 70 -30.70 2.63 29.08
C ALA A 70 -29.58 3.20 28.20
N SER A 71 -29.48 4.53 28.13
CA SER A 71 -28.53 5.19 27.23
C SER A 71 -27.08 4.93 27.66
N LEU A 72 -26.25 4.53 26.70
CA LEU A 72 -24.80 4.41 26.87
C LEU A 72 -24.16 5.80 26.72
N LYS A 73 -23.88 6.47 27.85
CA LYS A 73 -23.18 7.76 27.85
C LYS A 73 -21.68 7.60 27.91
N THR A 74 -20.98 8.47 27.20
CA THR A 74 -19.53 8.48 27.03
C THR A 74 -18.80 8.90 28.31
N ARG A 75 -17.60 8.35 28.56
CA ARG A 75 -16.86 8.60 29.81
C ARG A 75 -16.35 10.04 29.88
N ARG A 76 -16.43 10.67 31.05
CA ARG A 76 -15.94 12.02 31.35
C ARG A 76 -14.59 11.94 32.07
N TYR A 77 -13.72 12.89 31.77
CA TYR A 77 -12.35 12.95 32.29
C TYR A 77 -12.06 14.33 32.91
N GLY A 78 -11.28 14.37 33.99
CA GLY A 78 -10.86 15.63 34.61
C GLY A 78 -10.75 15.57 36.13
N SER A 79 -9.98 16.50 36.71
CA SER A 79 -9.74 16.60 38.16
C SER A 79 -10.99 16.81 39.03
N ARG A 80 -12.13 17.14 38.42
CA ARG A 80 -13.43 17.32 39.08
C ARG A 80 -14.27 16.05 39.15
N TYR A 81 -13.93 15.01 38.38
CA TYR A 81 -14.69 13.76 38.31
C TYR A 81 -13.89 12.65 38.97
N LYS A 82 -14.34 12.16 40.13
CA LYS A 82 -13.83 10.92 40.72
C LYS A 82 -14.25 9.72 39.85
N ASP A 83 -13.64 8.56 40.05
CA ASP A 83 -13.96 7.33 39.29
C ASP A 83 -15.48 7.04 39.24
N GLU A 84 -16.19 7.30 40.34
CA GLU A 84 -17.64 7.11 40.46
C GLU A 84 -18.49 8.10 39.64
N GLN A 85 -17.90 9.20 39.16
CA GLN A 85 -18.55 10.30 38.43
C GLN A 85 -18.08 10.40 36.98
N GLN A 86 -17.35 9.39 36.51
CA GLN A 86 -16.88 9.33 35.12
C GLN A 86 -18.02 9.08 34.13
N TRP A 87 -19.22 8.69 34.58
CA TRP A 87 -20.42 8.62 33.74
C TRP A 87 -21.51 9.55 34.26
N GLU A 88 -22.29 10.09 33.33
CA GLU A 88 -23.49 10.87 33.66
C GLU A 88 -24.52 10.01 34.40
N GLU A 89 -25.24 10.61 35.36
CA GLU A 89 -26.29 9.93 36.10
C GLU A 89 -27.39 9.42 35.15
N GLY A 90 -27.83 8.18 35.35
CA GLY A 90 -28.80 7.52 34.48
C GLY A 90 -28.20 6.90 33.21
N SER A 91 -26.88 7.00 32.99
CA SER A 91 -26.18 6.17 32.01
C SER A 91 -26.19 4.70 32.45
N LEU A 92 -26.28 3.78 31.49
CA LEU A 92 -26.17 2.33 31.75
C LEU A 92 -24.94 2.01 32.61
N LEU A 93 -23.77 2.52 32.24
CA LEU A 93 -22.52 2.25 32.95
C LEU A 93 -22.48 2.89 34.34
N SER A 94 -23.12 4.05 34.52
CA SER A 94 -23.26 4.66 35.86
C SER A 94 -24.06 3.76 36.78
N ASN A 95 -25.17 3.20 36.28
CA ASN A 95 -26.03 2.31 37.06
C ASN A 95 -25.32 0.98 37.38
N ILE A 96 -24.61 0.39 36.41
CA ILE A 96 -23.78 -0.81 36.62
C ILE A 96 -22.70 -0.55 37.67
N TYR A 97 -21.95 0.54 37.52
CA TYR A 97 -20.85 0.89 38.42
C TYR A 97 -21.36 1.17 39.85
N ARG A 98 -22.49 1.87 39.99
CA ARG A 98 -23.13 2.10 41.29
C ARG A 98 -23.61 0.79 41.93
N ALA A 99 -24.20 -0.11 41.14
CA ALA A 99 -24.65 -1.41 41.64
C ALA A 99 -23.48 -2.23 42.19
N ILE A 100 -22.36 -2.28 41.45
CA ILE A 100 -21.15 -3.01 41.88
C ILE A 100 -20.58 -2.44 43.19
N ASN A 101 -20.54 -1.11 43.32
CA ASN A 101 -19.92 -0.44 44.47
C ASN A 101 -20.88 -0.17 45.63
N ALA A 102 -22.18 -0.44 45.47
CA ALA A 102 -23.13 -0.38 46.57
C ALA A 102 -22.87 -1.54 47.54
N ASN A 103 -22.70 -1.23 48.83
CA ASN A 103 -22.45 -2.20 49.90
C ASN A 103 -23.52 -3.32 50.01
N SER A 104 -24.69 -3.16 49.39
CA SER A 104 -25.75 -4.17 49.31
C SER A 104 -25.41 -5.37 48.41
N TYR A 105 -24.59 -5.19 47.38
CA TYR A 105 -24.22 -6.25 46.43
C TYR A 105 -23.04 -7.13 46.91
N LEU A 106 -22.19 -6.59 47.78
CA LEU A 106 -21.03 -7.32 48.32
C LEU A 106 -21.36 -8.13 49.59
N ASN A 107 -22.47 -7.84 50.29
CA ASN A 107 -22.72 -8.37 51.64
C ASN A 107 -24.11 -9.02 51.87
N ASN A 108 -25.04 -9.05 50.92
CA ASN A 108 -26.33 -9.74 51.11
C ASN A 108 -26.24 -11.20 50.66
N GLY A 109 -25.86 -12.10 51.57
CA GLY A 109 -25.75 -13.54 51.35
C GLY A 109 -27.06 -14.31 51.09
N SER A 110 -28.08 -13.70 50.46
CA SER A 110 -29.33 -14.40 50.09
C SER A 110 -29.83 -14.17 48.66
N THR A 111 -29.41 -13.10 47.98
CA THR A 111 -29.80 -12.82 46.59
C THR A 111 -28.72 -13.31 45.63
N VAL A 112 -29.06 -14.31 44.81
CA VAL A 112 -28.15 -14.80 43.76
C VAL A 112 -28.09 -13.76 42.65
N HIS A 113 -26.88 -13.27 42.37
CA HIS A 113 -26.64 -12.35 41.27
C HIS A 113 -26.19 -13.12 40.02
N TYR A 114 -26.69 -12.69 38.88
CA TYR A 114 -26.43 -13.30 37.59
C TYR A 114 -25.80 -12.30 36.63
N SER A 115 -24.99 -12.82 35.71
CA SER A 115 -24.42 -12.07 34.60
C SER A 115 -25.43 -11.91 33.45
N LEU A 116 -25.14 -10.98 32.53
CA LEU A 116 -25.95 -10.82 31.32
C LEU A 116 -25.91 -12.08 30.44
N GLU A 117 -24.81 -12.82 30.47
CA GLU A 117 -24.68 -14.08 29.76
C GLU A 117 -25.63 -15.15 30.30
N GLU A 118 -25.73 -15.29 31.63
CA GLU A 118 -26.67 -16.22 32.26
C GLU A 118 -28.13 -15.84 32.01
N TYR A 119 -28.44 -14.54 31.89
CA TYR A 119 -29.76 -14.10 31.42
C TYR A 119 -30.04 -14.57 29.99
N ILE A 120 -29.08 -14.40 29.08
CA ILE A 120 -29.21 -14.83 27.69
C ILE A 120 -29.37 -16.35 27.58
N ASP A 121 -28.59 -17.11 28.34
CA ASP A 121 -28.59 -18.56 28.28
C ASP A 121 -29.84 -19.17 28.97
N ALA A 122 -30.45 -18.45 29.92
CA ALA A 122 -31.69 -18.88 30.59
C ALA A 122 -32.96 -18.65 29.75
N GLU A 123 -32.92 -17.76 28.76
CA GLU A 123 -34.05 -17.48 27.87
C GLU A 123 -33.87 -18.26 26.55
N ASP A 124 -34.66 -19.32 26.35
CA ASP A 124 -34.54 -20.26 25.22
C ASP A 124 -34.41 -19.54 23.87
N LYS A 125 -35.24 -18.51 23.63
CA LYS A 125 -35.23 -17.75 22.37
C LYS A 125 -33.96 -16.91 22.21
N LEU A 126 -33.46 -16.32 23.29
CA LEU A 126 -32.29 -15.44 23.27
C LEU A 126 -31.00 -16.24 23.12
N SER A 127 -30.92 -17.42 23.76
CA SER A 127 -29.83 -18.37 23.59
C SER A 127 -29.71 -18.87 22.15
N LEU A 128 -30.84 -19.23 21.52
CA LEU A 128 -30.88 -19.60 20.09
C LEU A 128 -30.41 -18.44 19.19
N LEU A 129 -30.87 -17.21 19.47
CA LEU A 129 -30.43 -16.02 18.72
C LEU A 129 -28.93 -15.74 18.89
N LYS A 130 -28.35 -15.95 20.08
CA LYS A 130 -26.91 -15.84 20.33
C LYS A 130 -26.12 -16.83 19.48
N PHE A 131 -26.58 -18.07 19.40
CA PHE A 131 -25.95 -19.09 18.57
C PHE A 131 -26.00 -18.73 17.07
N ASP A 132 -27.20 -18.42 16.56
CA ASP A 132 -27.42 -18.04 15.16
C ASP A 132 -26.66 -16.77 14.77
N PHE A 133 -26.57 -15.80 15.68
CA PHE A 133 -25.81 -14.58 15.47
C PHE A 133 -24.31 -14.86 15.45
N SER A 134 -23.82 -15.69 16.37
CA SER A 134 -22.41 -16.07 16.41
C SER A 134 -21.98 -16.78 15.13
N ASP A 135 -22.79 -17.73 14.62
CA ASP A 135 -22.51 -18.41 13.36
C ASP A 135 -22.48 -17.42 12.17
N ARG A 136 -23.45 -16.51 12.09
CA ARG A 136 -23.46 -15.45 11.07
C ARG A 136 -22.31 -14.47 11.19
N LEU A 137 -21.90 -14.15 12.42
CA LEU A 137 -20.78 -13.27 12.71
C LEU A 137 -19.48 -13.92 12.25
N MET A 138 -19.24 -15.19 12.54
CA MET A 138 -18.07 -15.94 12.07
C MET A 138 -18.02 -16.00 10.54
N ASN A 139 -19.16 -16.25 9.89
CA ASN A 139 -19.25 -16.30 8.43
C ASN A 139 -18.99 -14.95 7.73
N ASN A 140 -19.18 -13.83 8.44
CA ASN A 140 -19.01 -12.48 7.90
C ASN A 140 -17.85 -11.71 8.55
N TRP A 141 -17.08 -12.34 9.43
CA TRP A 141 -16.07 -11.68 10.26
C TRP A 141 -15.05 -10.88 9.45
N ASN A 142 -14.61 -11.45 8.32
CA ASN A 142 -13.62 -10.82 7.44
C ASN A 142 -14.20 -9.68 6.57
N ASN A 143 -15.53 -9.58 6.47
CA ASN A 143 -16.21 -8.51 5.73
C ASN A 143 -16.54 -7.30 6.63
N LEU A 144 -16.24 -7.37 7.93
CA LEU A 144 -16.46 -6.28 8.86
C LEU A 144 -15.28 -5.31 8.82
N ASP A 145 -15.60 -4.02 8.78
CA ASP A 145 -14.61 -2.95 8.99
C ASP A 145 -13.92 -3.11 10.35
N ILE A 146 -12.75 -2.48 10.51
CA ILE A 146 -11.97 -2.57 11.75
C ILE A 146 -12.77 -2.16 12.99
N ASN A 147 -13.55 -1.07 12.94
CA ASN A 147 -14.34 -0.59 14.07
C ASN A 147 -15.37 -1.62 14.59
N PRO A 148 -16.30 -2.12 13.75
CA PRO A 148 -17.24 -3.15 14.19
C PRO A 148 -16.55 -4.47 14.56
N ARG A 149 -15.47 -4.85 13.89
CA ARG A 149 -14.68 -6.06 14.22
C ARG A 149 -14.02 -5.96 15.59
N SER A 150 -13.41 -4.82 15.92
CA SER A 150 -12.80 -4.56 17.24
C SER A 150 -13.81 -4.65 18.37
N ILE A 151 -15.03 -4.15 18.18
CA ILE A 151 -16.08 -4.18 19.20
C ILE A 151 -16.64 -5.58 19.39
N LEU A 152 -16.95 -6.27 18.28
CA LEU A 152 -17.58 -7.60 18.32
C LEU A 152 -16.61 -8.71 18.75
N ASN A 153 -15.34 -8.38 18.98
CA ASN A 153 -14.35 -9.28 19.59
C ASN A 153 -14.54 -9.44 21.11
N TYR A 154 -15.38 -8.61 21.73
CA TYR A 154 -15.62 -8.60 23.17
C TYR A 154 -16.97 -9.26 23.51
N PRO A 155 -17.00 -10.42 24.21
CA PRO A 155 -18.22 -11.18 24.46
C PRO A 155 -19.29 -10.42 25.26
N GLY A 156 -18.90 -9.67 26.29
CA GLY A 156 -19.82 -8.88 27.11
C GLY A 156 -20.52 -7.79 26.31
N ILE A 157 -19.81 -7.21 25.32
CA ILE A 157 -20.39 -6.23 24.39
C ILE A 157 -21.37 -6.90 23.41
N VAL A 158 -21.02 -8.07 22.87
CA VAL A 158 -21.92 -8.84 21.99
C VAL A 158 -23.19 -9.23 22.74
N ASN A 159 -23.06 -9.75 23.95
CA ASN A 159 -24.18 -10.10 24.83
C ASN A 159 -25.09 -8.89 25.11
N TYR A 160 -24.50 -7.72 25.37
CA TYR A 160 -25.25 -6.47 25.51
C TYR A 160 -26.04 -6.10 24.26
N LEU A 161 -25.42 -6.13 23.07
CA LEU A 161 -26.09 -5.81 21.82
C LEU A 161 -27.24 -6.78 21.50
N LEU A 162 -27.07 -8.08 21.81
CA LEU A 162 -28.09 -9.10 21.63
C LEU A 162 -29.27 -8.89 22.58
N ALA A 163 -29.01 -8.70 23.87
CA ALA A 163 -30.04 -8.44 24.88
C ALA A 163 -30.79 -7.13 24.59
N MET A 164 -30.08 -6.08 24.16
CA MET A 164 -30.69 -4.80 23.78
C MET A 164 -31.59 -4.94 22.55
N GLY A 165 -31.13 -5.62 21.51
CA GLY A 165 -31.92 -5.84 20.29
C GLY A 165 -33.16 -6.71 20.55
N TYR A 166 -33.03 -7.77 21.36
CA TYR A 166 -34.15 -8.63 21.74
C TYR A 166 -35.22 -7.85 22.52
N ASN A 167 -34.80 -7.08 23.52
CA ASN A 167 -35.70 -6.27 24.34
C ASN A 167 -36.29 -5.06 23.58
N ALA A 168 -35.64 -4.60 22.51
CA ALA A 168 -36.19 -3.62 21.57
C ALA A 168 -37.21 -4.24 20.58
N GLY A 169 -37.50 -5.54 20.66
CA GLY A 169 -38.49 -6.24 19.84
C GLY A 169 -37.95 -6.97 18.62
N TYR A 170 -36.63 -7.03 18.42
CA TYR A 170 -36.00 -7.75 17.30
C TYR A 170 -35.75 -9.22 17.65
N GLN A 171 -36.83 -10.02 17.68
CA GLN A 171 -36.79 -11.43 18.06
C GLN A 171 -36.36 -12.39 16.93
N GLU A 172 -36.14 -11.86 15.72
CA GLU A 172 -35.68 -12.64 14.57
C GLU A 172 -34.22 -12.31 14.24
N ILE A 173 -33.45 -13.32 13.82
CA ILE A 173 -32.02 -13.17 13.52
C ILE A 173 -31.73 -12.09 12.46
N ASN A 174 -32.57 -11.97 11.41
CA ASN A 174 -32.39 -10.95 10.38
C ASN A 174 -32.67 -9.54 10.92
N GLY A 175 -33.72 -9.40 11.74
CA GLY A 175 -34.05 -8.15 12.42
C GLY A 175 -32.95 -7.72 13.37
N LEU A 176 -32.43 -8.66 14.16
CA LEU A 176 -31.35 -8.45 15.12
C LEU A 176 -30.03 -8.06 14.44
N THR A 177 -29.67 -8.76 13.35
CA THR A 177 -28.49 -8.42 12.55
C THR A 177 -28.60 -7.00 11.98
N ASN A 178 -29.78 -6.64 11.43
CA ASN A 178 -30.02 -5.29 10.92
C ASN A 178 -30.03 -4.22 12.02
N PHE A 179 -30.50 -4.56 13.22
CA PHE A 179 -30.41 -3.68 14.37
C PHE A 179 -28.95 -3.41 14.75
N ILE A 180 -28.15 -4.47 14.90
CA ILE A 180 -26.75 -4.36 15.32
C ILE A 180 -25.92 -3.56 14.32
N PHE A 181 -26.02 -3.83 13.02
CA PHE A 181 -25.18 -3.15 12.02
C PHE A 181 -25.82 -1.87 11.43
N GLY A 182 -27.14 -1.75 11.40
CA GLY A 182 -27.85 -0.67 10.72
C GLY A 182 -28.45 0.40 11.64
N ASN A 183 -28.72 0.10 12.91
CA ASN A 183 -29.34 1.05 13.83
C ASN A 183 -28.28 1.92 14.53
N ARG A 184 -28.60 3.20 14.77
CA ARG A 184 -27.78 4.12 15.58
C ARG A 184 -27.58 3.60 17.00
N SER A 185 -28.58 2.92 17.56
CA SER A 185 -28.53 2.33 18.90
C SER A 185 -27.79 0.99 18.97
N GLY A 186 -27.43 0.40 17.83
CA GLY A 186 -26.67 -0.85 17.75
C GLY A 186 -25.16 -0.60 17.89
N ASN A 187 -24.37 -1.20 17.02
CA ASN A 187 -22.90 -1.12 17.04
C ASN A 187 -22.39 0.32 16.97
N ARG A 188 -23.07 1.21 16.24
CA ARG A 188 -22.68 2.62 16.12
C ARG A 188 -22.67 3.36 17.46
N ASN A 189 -23.55 3.02 18.39
CA ASN A 189 -23.58 3.60 19.73
C ASN A 189 -22.31 3.27 20.51
N ILE A 190 -21.83 2.03 20.38
CA ILE A 190 -20.61 1.55 21.04
C ILE A 190 -19.37 2.13 20.38
N ILE A 191 -19.38 2.27 19.05
CA ILE A 191 -18.33 2.99 18.31
C ILE A 191 -18.21 4.42 18.83
N SER A 192 -19.32 5.15 18.91
CA SER A 192 -19.34 6.52 19.44
C SER A 192 -18.87 6.58 20.89
N TYR A 193 -19.25 5.62 21.73
CA TYR A 193 -18.76 5.51 23.10
C TYR A 193 -17.23 5.39 23.17
N ALA A 194 -16.65 4.44 22.42
CA ALA A 194 -15.21 4.18 22.45
C ALA A 194 -14.40 5.34 21.85
N GLN A 195 -14.85 5.90 20.71
CA GLN A 195 -14.19 7.06 20.08
C GLN A 195 -14.16 8.28 21.01
N VAL A 196 -15.31 8.65 21.59
CA VAL A 196 -15.40 9.86 22.42
C VAL A 196 -14.68 9.67 23.76
N SER A 197 -14.81 8.50 24.38
CA SER A 197 -14.14 8.23 25.66
C SER A 197 -12.62 8.24 25.50
N ALA A 198 -12.08 7.58 24.46
CA ALA A 198 -10.65 7.58 24.16
C ALA A 198 -10.15 8.97 23.73
N ALA A 199 -10.94 9.73 22.95
CA ALA A 199 -10.56 11.09 22.58
C ALA A 199 -10.49 12.03 23.79
N ARG A 200 -11.42 11.92 24.74
CA ARG A 200 -11.39 12.71 25.98
C ARG A 200 -10.19 12.40 26.85
N GLU A 201 -9.79 11.14 26.89
CA GLU A 201 -8.57 10.70 27.57
C GLU A 201 -7.32 11.33 26.96
N TYR A 202 -7.20 11.33 25.63
CA TYR A 202 -6.12 12.03 24.92
C TYR A 202 -6.13 13.54 25.19
N ILE A 203 -7.28 14.21 25.06
CA ILE A 203 -7.40 15.66 25.29
C ILE A 203 -7.04 16.02 26.75
N HIS A 204 -7.44 15.17 27.71
CA HIS A 204 -7.09 15.33 29.11
C HIS A 204 -5.59 15.12 29.37
N ALA A 205 -4.99 14.09 28.77
CA ALA A 205 -3.55 13.81 28.89
C ALA A 205 -2.69 14.94 28.32
N GLU A 206 -3.11 15.52 27.18
CA GLU A 206 -2.46 16.67 26.55
C GLU A 206 -2.71 18.01 27.29
N LYS A 207 -3.54 18.02 28.35
CA LYS A 207 -3.88 19.20 29.16
C LYS A 207 -4.40 20.40 28.34
N VAL A 208 -5.19 20.11 27.31
CA VAL A 208 -5.71 21.15 26.42
C VAL A 208 -6.93 21.85 27.03
N ASP A 209 -6.92 23.19 27.07
CA ASP A 209 -8.02 24.02 27.59
C ASP A 209 -9.16 24.18 26.57
N VAL A 210 -9.88 23.08 26.32
CA VAL A 210 -11.10 23.04 25.50
C VAL A 210 -12.18 22.32 26.29
N GLU A 211 -13.45 22.72 26.14
CA GLU A 211 -14.56 21.96 26.69
C GLU A 211 -14.70 20.63 25.92
N TYR A 212 -14.41 19.50 26.55
CA TYR A 212 -14.49 18.16 25.92
C TYR A 212 -15.43 17.18 26.64
N ASN A 213 -15.91 17.51 27.85
CA ASN A 213 -16.72 16.59 28.68
C ASN A 213 -18.22 16.59 28.37
N THR A 214 -18.69 17.54 27.56
CA THR A 214 -20.08 17.60 27.11
C THR A 214 -20.18 16.96 25.72
N ASP A 215 -21.20 16.13 25.50
CA ASP A 215 -21.45 15.53 24.17
C ASP A 215 -21.80 16.59 23.12
N THR A 216 -22.21 17.79 23.54
CA THR A 216 -22.50 18.95 22.68
C THR A 216 -21.27 19.76 22.31
N ALA A 217 -20.10 19.47 22.89
CA ALA A 217 -18.87 20.20 22.58
C ALA A 217 -18.52 20.05 21.09
N GLN A 218 -18.15 21.15 20.45
CA GLN A 218 -17.88 21.19 19.01
C GLN A 218 -16.74 20.23 18.61
N ILE A 219 -15.70 20.12 19.44
CA ILE A 219 -14.60 19.16 19.22
C ILE A 219 -15.09 17.70 19.19
N ILE A 220 -16.04 17.35 20.06
CA ILE A 220 -16.63 16.02 20.13
C ILE A 220 -17.57 15.78 18.94
N GLN A 221 -18.34 16.79 18.53
CA GLN A 221 -19.18 16.72 17.33
C GLN A 221 -18.37 16.51 16.06
N ASP A 222 -17.21 17.15 15.94
CA ASP A 222 -16.30 16.98 14.81
C ASP A 222 -15.67 15.57 14.78
N ILE A 223 -15.30 15.03 15.95
CA ILE A 223 -14.82 13.64 16.06
C ILE A 223 -15.91 12.65 15.63
N LEU A 224 -17.13 12.81 16.13
CA LEU A 224 -18.27 11.94 15.80
C LEU A 224 -18.69 12.04 14.33
N LYS A 225 -18.60 13.23 13.73
CA LYS A 225 -18.93 13.47 12.32
C LYS A 225 -17.95 12.77 11.39
N ASN A 226 -16.67 12.80 11.72
CA ASN A 226 -15.60 12.23 10.89
C ASN A 226 -15.39 10.72 11.11
N ASN A 227 -15.88 10.16 12.22
CA ASN A 227 -15.90 8.72 12.51
C ASN A 227 -14.52 8.04 12.29
N PRO A 228 -13.49 8.40 13.06
CA PRO A 228 -12.15 7.86 12.88
C PRO A 228 -12.09 6.33 13.06
N SER A 229 -11.19 5.69 12.32
CA SER A 229 -10.86 4.27 12.48
C SER A 229 -10.18 4.03 13.84
N PHE A 230 -10.37 2.85 14.43
CA PHE A 230 -9.75 2.43 15.70
C PHE A 230 -8.30 1.99 15.58
N SER A 231 -7.70 2.01 14.39
CA SER A 231 -6.26 1.67 14.28
C SER A 231 -5.40 2.73 14.96
N SER A 232 -4.36 2.30 15.67
CA SER A 232 -3.37 3.16 16.32
C SER A 232 -2.74 4.16 15.33
N GLN A 233 -2.54 3.74 14.08
CA GLN A 233 -1.99 4.57 13.01
C GLN A 233 -2.94 5.68 12.52
N SER A 234 -4.24 5.59 12.81
CA SER A 234 -5.23 6.56 12.30
C SER A 234 -5.94 7.33 13.41
N PHE A 235 -6.29 6.67 14.51
CA PHE A 235 -7.07 7.25 15.59
C PHE A 235 -6.31 8.40 16.27
N TYR A 236 -5.12 8.12 16.80
CA TYR A 236 -4.33 9.12 17.52
C TYR A 236 -3.94 10.33 16.63
N PRO A 237 -3.36 10.16 15.43
CA PRO A 237 -3.04 11.30 14.56
C PRO A 237 -4.26 12.14 14.18
N PHE A 238 -5.43 11.51 14.01
CA PHE A 238 -6.68 12.21 13.74
C PHE A 238 -7.12 13.08 14.93
N ILE A 239 -7.05 12.54 16.15
CA ILE A 239 -7.36 13.31 17.36
C ILE A 239 -6.38 14.46 17.51
N GLN A 240 -5.08 14.24 17.36
CA GLN A 240 -4.07 15.29 17.45
C GLN A 240 -4.29 16.41 16.43
N THR A 241 -4.57 16.06 15.17
CA THR A 241 -4.87 17.05 14.12
C THR A 241 -6.13 17.86 14.46
N THR A 242 -7.17 17.18 14.95
CA THR A 242 -8.42 17.83 15.35
C THR A 242 -8.17 18.78 16.52
N VAL A 243 -7.48 18.33 17.57
CA VAL A 243 -7.12 19.14 18.73
C VAL A 243 -6.24 20.32 18.32
N ALA A 244 -5.23 20.11 17.47
CA ALA A 244 -4.35 21.18 16.98
C ALA A 244 -5.12 22.29 16.25
N ASN A 245 -6.18 21.97 15.50
CA ASN A 245 -7.07 22.96 14.87
C ASN A 245 -7.82 23.82 15.91
N TYR A 246 -8.13 23.26 17.09
CA TYR A 246 -8.76 23.99 18.19
C TYR A 246 -7.76 24.73 19.07
N VAL A 247 -6.52 24.25 19.20
CA VAL A 247 -5.43 24.93 19.93
C VAL A 247 -4.85 26.11 19.14
N SER A 248 -4.75 25.99 17.82
CA SER A 248 -4.33 27.08 16.93
C SER A 248 -5.38 28.19 16.81
N ASN A 249 -6.66 27.92 17.12
CA ASN A 249 -7.74 28.92 17.28
C ASN A 249 -7.90 29.43 18.72
N SER A 250 -6.80 29.63 19.44
CA SER A 250 -6.81 30.07 20.83
C SER A 250 -6.93 31.60 20.96
N LYS A 251 -7.34 32.09 22.15
CA LYS A 251 -7.43 33.54 22.47
C LYS A 251 -6.12 34.28 22.18
N GLU A 252 -4.99 33.57 22.22
CA GLU A 252 -3.66 34.07 21.90
C GLU A 252 -3.45 34.31 20.40
N LEU A 253 -4.09 33.53 19.52
CA LEU A 253 -4.11 33.85 18.08
C LEU A 253 -4.88 35.13 17.82
N ASP A 254 -6.00 35.34 18.54
CA ASP A 254 -6.76 36.59 18.44
C ASP A 254 -5.95 37.78 18.99
N LEU A 255 -5.11 37.58 20.01
CA LEU A 255 -4.15 38.58 20.45
C LEU A 255 -3.08 38.84 19.39
N LEU A 256 -2.51 37.79 18.76
CA LEU A 256 -1.53 37.93 17.69
C LEU A 256 -2.08 38.72 16.49
N LYS A 257 -3.32 38.44 16.06
CA LYS A 257 -4.01 39.19 14.99
C LYS A 257 -4.21 40.66 15.30
N LEU A 258 -4.18 41.06 16.58
CA LEU A 258 -4.28 42.45 17.01
C LEU A 258 -2.93 43.18 17.03
N SER A 259 -1.81 42.47 16.83
CA SER A 259 -0.47 43.04 16.75
C SER A 259 -0.22 43.74 15.42
N LYS A 260 0.54 44.83 15.44
CA LYS A 260 0.97 45.54 14.22
C LYS A 260 1.91 44.73 13.34
N TYR A 261 2.58 43.73 13.92
CA TYR A 261 3.59 42.92 13.24
C TYR A 261 3.01 41.63 12.65
N TYR A 262 1.71 41.37 12.82
CA TYR A 262 1.08 40.10 12.45
C TYR A 262 1.33 39.69 10.98
N ASP A 263 1.21 40.66 10.07
CA ASP A 263 1.40 40.42 8.62
C ASP A 263 2.86 40.13 8.25
N ASP A 264 3.81 40.50 9.12
CA ASP A 264 5.25 40.28 8.94
C ASP A 264 5.72 38.94 9.55
N ILE A 265 4.85 38.21 10.26
CA ILE A 265 5.19 36.93 10.89
C ILE A 265 5.12 35.80 9.85
N PRO A 266 6.19 35.03 9.62
CA PRO A 266 6.10 33.83 8.80
C PRO A 266 5.11 32.83 9.38
N VAL A 267 4.24 32.27 8.53
CA VAL A 267 3.15 31.37 8.95
C VAL A 267 3.63 30.20 9.82
N ALA A 268 4.84 29.70 9.57
CA ALA A 268 5.46 28.62 10.35
C ALA A 268 5.86 29.02 11.79
N MET A 269 6.01 30.32 12.10
CA MET A 269 6.34 30.82 13.44
C MET A 269 5.12 30.99 14.34
N ILE A 270 3.91 31.10 13.78
CA ILE A 270 2.68 31.41 14.52
C ILE A 270 2.42 30.38 15.65
N PRO A 271 2.54 29.06 15.43
CA PRO A 271 2.33 28.07 16.51
C PRO A 271 3.37 28.19 17.64
N ARG A 272 4.62 28.54 17.30
CA ARG A 272 5.72 28.69 18.27
C ARG A 272 5.52 29.94 19.14
N LEU A 273 5.08 31.03 18.53
CA LEU A 273 4.73 32.26 19.22
C LEU A 273 3.55 32.06 20.17
N ILE A 274 2.54 31.30 19.79
CA ILE A 274 1.42 30.95 20.70
C ILE A 274 1.94 30.18 21.92
N LYS A 275 2.86 29.22 21.74
CA LYS A 275 3.47 28.46 22.85
C LYS A 275 4.29 29.35 23.77
N MET A 276 5.06 30.31 23.25
CA MET A 276 5.81 31.29 24.06
C MET A 276 4.91 32.29 24.78
N ILE A 277 3.84 32.77 24.13
CA ILE A 277 2.86 33.67 24.75
C ILE A 277 2.20 32.99 25.95
N LYS A 278 1.89 31.69 25.84
CA LYS A 278 1.35 30.87 26.94
C LYS A 278 2.37 30.59 28.05
N ALA A 279 3.65 30.44 27.70
CA ALA A 279 4.73 30.21 28.67
C ALA A 279 5.27 31.50 29.31
N SER A 280 4.82 32.68 28.86
CA SER A 280 5.29 33.96 29.37
C SER A 280 4.87 34.16 30.82
N VAL A 281 5.84 34.56 31.66
CA VAL A 281 5.60 34.95 33.06
C VAL A 281 4.75 36.22 33.15
N LEU A 282 4.73 37.04 32.10
CA LEU A 282 3.92 38.24 32.01
C LEU A 282 2.65 37.96 31.19
N PRO A 283 1.44 38.27 31.70
CA PRO A 283 0.21 38.07 30.95
C PRO A 283 0.23 38.95 29.69
N VAL A 284 0.16 38.33 28.53
CA VAL A 284 0.11 39.02 27.24
C VAL A 284 -1.32 39.52 27.00
N THR A 285 -1.45 40.79 26.69
CA THR A 285 -2.70 41.54 26.52
C THR A 285 -2.60 42.40 25.27
N LYS A 286 -3.73 42.95 24.83
CA LYS A 286 -3.78 43.84 23.64
C LYS A 286 -2.81 45.03 23.74
N THR A 287 -2.50 45.50 24.95
CA THR A 287 -1.66 46.70 25.16
C THR A 287 -0.17 46.43 25.16
N ASN A 288 0.28 45.19 25.41
CA ASN A 288 1.70 44.87 25.52
C ASN A 288 2.21 43.92 24.42
N ILE A 289 1.33 43.35 23.60
CA ILE A 289 1.71 42.40 22.55
C ILE A 289 2.68 43.00 21.52
N ASP A 290 2.49 44.25 21.11
CA ASP A 290 3.40 44.93 20.18
C ASP A 290 4.83 45.07 20.76
N THR A 291 4.98 45.08 22.09
CA THR A 291 6.28 45.21 22.75
C THR A 291 6.94 43.87 23.03
N LEU A 292 6.14 42.84 23.35
CA LEU A 292 6.63 41.51 23.70
C LEU A 292 6.90 40.64 22.48
N LEU A 293 6.16 40.85 21.39
CA LEU A 293 6.25 40.01 20.20
C LEU A 293 7.63 40.04 19.52
N PRO A 294 8.32 41.18 19.35
CA PRO A 294 9.68 41.20 18.82
C PRO A 294 10.68 40.45 19.72
N ILE A 295 10.47 40.46 21.04
CA ILE A 295 11.29 39.72 21.99
C ILE A 295 11.10 38.22 21.80
N PHE A 296 9.84 37.75 21.70
CA PHE A 296 9.54 36.35 21.46
C PHE A 296 10.03 35.86 20.09
N MET A 297 9.94 36.69 19.05
CA MET A 297 10.48 36.35 17.73
C MET A 297 12.01 36.19 17.78
N ASN A 298 12.70 37.12 18.46
CA ASN A 298 14.14 37.06 18.63
C ASN A 298 14.59 35.86 19.49
N ASP A 299 13.81 35.50 20.52
CA ASP A 299 14.08 34.32 21.35
C ASP A 299 13.89 33.01 20.56
N ILE A 300 12.87 32.93 19.69
CA ILE A 300 12.65 31.77 18.81
C ILE A 300 13.78 31.62 17.80
N GLU A 301 14.26 32.73 17.22
CA GLU A 301 15.33 32.71 16.23
C GLU A 301 16.70 32.38 16.85
N ASN A 302 16.94 32.77 18.11
CA ASN A 302 18.23 32.59 18.78
C ASN A 302 18.32 31.39 19.74
N THR A 303 17.27 30.57 19.86
CA THR A 303 17.30 29.36 20.69
C THR A 303 17.43 28.09 19.81
N PRO A 304 18.65 27.65 19.46
CA PRO A 304 18.85 26.35 18.82
C PRO A 304 18.59 25.25 19.85
N GLY A 305 17.57 24.42 19.62
CA GLY A 305 17.17 23.34 20.54
C GLY A 305 15.66 23.12 20.70
N TRP A 306 14.81 23.93 20.07
CA TRP A 306 13.37 23.67 19.98
C TRP A 306 13.01 22.69 18.84
N GLN A 307 13.80 21.62 18.68
CA GLN A 307 13.42 20.42 17.94
C GLN A 307 12.64 19.49 18.89
N ASP A 308 11.72 18.69 18.35
CA ASP A 308 10.78 17.83 19.08
C ASP A 308 11.44 17.02 20.22
N ASP A 309 11.25 17.46 21.46
CA ASP A 309 11.37 16.59 22.65
C ASP A 309 10.13 15.69 22.71
N THR A 310 10.10 14.65 21.86
CA THR A 310 9.26 13.46 22.05
C THR A 310 10.05 12.25 22.51
N SER A 311 11.30 12.41 22.93
CA SER A 311 12.04 11.39 23.67
C SER A 311 12.30 11.89 25.08
N ASP A 312 11.43 11.51 26.02
CA ASP A 312 11.86 11.00 27.32
C ASP A 312 10.64 10.53 28.11
N THR A 313 10.38 9.22 28.00
CA THR A 313 9.63 8.48 29.01
C THR A 313 10.46 8.43 30.28
N ASP A 314 10.06 9.23 31.26
CA ASP A 314 10.57 9.20 32.61
C ASP A 314 10.07 7.92 33.32
N THR A 315 10.76 6.79 33.10
CA THR A 315 10.60 5.60 33.95
C THR A 315 11.56 5.67 35.11
N THR A 316 10.99 5.87 36.30
CA THR A 316 11.66 5.75 37.59
C THR A 316 12.33 4.37 37.75
N THR A 317 13.67 4.38 37.71
CA THR A 317 14.62 3.57 38.49
C THR A 317 14.24 2.11 38.82
N SER A 318 14.88 1.17 38.13
CA SER A 318 15.37 -0.07 38.74
C SER A 318 16.85 -0.27 38.36
N GLN A 319 17.70 -0.33 39.38
CA GLN A 319 19.15 -0.49 39.26
C GLN A 319 19.54 -1.78 38.52
N GLY A 320 20.51 -1.68 37.60
CA GLY A 320 21.58 -2.69 37.46
C GLY A 320 21.41 -3.79 36.42
N ALA A 321 21.04 -3.47 35.18
CA ALA A 321 21.34 -4.34 34.03
C ALA A 321 22.18 -3.54 33.01
N PRO A 322 23.26 -4.11 32.43
CA PRO A 322 23.92 -3.49 31.29
C PRO A 322 22.89 -3.31 30.18
N ASP A 323 22.83 -2.12 29.61
CA ASP A 323 22.02 -1.86 28.43
C ASP A 323 22.61 -2.65 27.26
N PHE A 324 21.91 -3.69 26.84
CA PHE A 324 22.24 -4.49 25.66
C PHE A 324 21.43 -4.05 24.43
N SER A 325 20.69 -2.94 24.53
CA SER A 325 20.03 -2.37 23.36
C SER A 325 21.09 -1.81 22.42
N VAL A 326 21.04 -2.24 21.17
CA VAL A 326 21.87 -1.68 20.10
C VAL A 326 21.09 -0.48 19.58
N THR A 327 21.57 0.72 19.87
CA THR A 327 21.15 1.92 19.14
C THR A 327 21.69 1.79 17.73
N PHE A 328 20.81 1.52 16.77
CA PHE A 328 21.20 1.54 15.37
C PHE A 328 21.60 2.97 15.02
N LEU A 329 22.89 3.14 14.69
CA LEU A 329 23.42 4.39 14.15
C LEU A 329 22.99 4.50 12.69
N ASP A 330 21.69 4.61 12.46
CA ASP A 330 21.16 5.04 11.18
C ASP A 330 21.34 6.56 11.10
N GLU A 331 22.62 6.98 11.11
CA GLU A 331 23.02 8.34 10.78
C GLU A 331 22.66 8.55 9.31
N ASP A 332 21.76 9.50 9.08
CA ASP A 332 21.19 9.87 7.78
C ASP A 332 20.19 8.87 7.18
N ASN A 333 19.07 8.65 7.87
CA ASN A 333 17.76 8.71 7.20
C ASN A 333 17.51 10.15 6.67
N ALA A 334 18.42 10.65 5.82
CA ALA A 334 17.99 11.49 4.73
C ALA A 334 17.03 10.58 3.96
N VAL A 335 15.73 10.67 4.24
CA VAL A 335 14.66 9.95 3.56
C VAL A 335 15.02 9.98 2.09
N VAL A 336 15.61 8.90 1.56
CA VAL A 336 16.05 8.88 0.17
C VAL A 336 14.76 8.94 -0.60
N GLN A 337 14.46 10.13 -1.10
CA GLN A 337 13.17 10.42 -1.66
C GLN A 337 13.02 9.53 -2.88
N ILE A 338 12.14 8.54 -2.79
CA ILE A 338 11.84 7.67 -3.91
C ILE A 338 11.33 8.54 -5.06
N LEU A 339 12.14 8.65 -6.11
CA LEU A 339 11.79 9.41 -7.30
C LEU A 339 10.99 8.52 -8.25
N SER A 340 9.66 8.53 -8.09
CA SER A 340 8.75 7.72 -8.93
C SER A 340 8.89 8.01 -10.43
N ASP A 341 9.20 9.25 -10.80
CA ASP A 341 9.44 9.64 -12.19
C ASP A 341 10.66 8.95 -12.81
N ASN A 342 11.73 8.74 -12.04
CA ASN A 342 12.92 8.01 -12.50
C ASN A 342 12.57 6.54 -12.79
N ILE A 343 11.70 5.94 -11.97
CA ILE A 343 11.26 4.56 -12.14
C ILE A 343 10.34 4.43 -13.36
N ARG A 344 9.45 5.40 -13.59
CA ARG A 344 8.63 5.46 -14.81
C ARG A 344 9.49 5.66 -16.07
N CYS A 345 10.54 6.47 -15.96
CA CYS A 345 11.53 6.64 -17.00
C CYS A 345 12.25 5.32 -17.32
N ALA A 346 12.64 4.56 -16.28
CA ALA A 346 13.20 3.23 -16.45
C ALA A 346 12.17 2.28 -17.11
N ALA A 347 10.90 2.29 -16.68
CA ALA A 347 9.85 1.48 -17.30
C ALA A 347 9.73 1.75 -18.80
N GLN A 348 9.72 3.03 -19.19
CA GLN A 348 9.71 3.46 -20.60
C GLN A 348 10.96 3.02 -21.36
N MET A 349 12.12 3.08 -20.71
CA MET A 349 13.37 2.63 -21.31
C MET A 349 13.40 1.11 -21.52
N PHE A 350 12.89 0.33 -20.56
CA PHE A 350 12.77 -1.13 -20.69
C PHE A 350 11.91 -1.51 -21.90
N TYR A 351 10.76 -0.86 -22.05
CA TYR A 351 9.89 -1.05 -23.22
C TYR A 351 10.63 -0.76 -24.53
N SER A 352 11.38 0.33 -24.55
CA SER A 352 12.08 0.80 -25.74
C SER A 352 13.32 -0.05 -26.07
N MET A 353 13.99 -0.58 -25.06
CA MET A 353 15.10 -1.52 -25.18
C MET A 353 14.65 -2.84 -25.80
N THR A 354 13.60 -3.46 -25.24
CA THR A 354 13.10 -4.76 -25.71
C THR A 354 12.51 -4.68 -27.12
N LEU A 355 11.74 -3.63 -27.46
CA LEU A 355 11.21 -3.49 -28.82
C LEU A 355 12.21 -2.88 -29.80
N GLY A 356 13.04 -1.94 -29.37
CA GLY A 356 13.97 -1.22 -30.23
C GLY A 356 15.17 -2.08 -30.61
N ASP A 357 15.84 -2.66 -29.63
CA ASP A 357 17.14 -3.31 -29.79
C ASP A 357 17.09 -4.84 -29.64
N GLU A 358 16.27 -5.44 -28.75
CA GLU A 358 16.09 -6.92 -28.74
C GLU A 358 15.30 -7.43 -29.96
N LEU A 359 14.15 -6.80 -30.27
CA LEU A 359 13.40 -7.08 -31.50
C LEU A 359 14.06 -6.47 -32.75
N ASP A 360 15.03 -5.57 -32.57
CA ASP A 360 15.84 -4.97 -33.63
C ASP A 360 15.05 -4.06 -34.59
N VAL A 361 13.98 -3.41 -34.11
CA VAL A 361 13.09 -2.56 -34.92
C VAL A 361 13.87 -1.42 -35.61
N PHE A 362 14.86 -0.84 -34.93
CA PHE A 362 15.65 0.26 -35.52
C PHE A 362 16.44 -0.20 -36.75
N ASN A 363 17.04 -1.40 -36.71
CA ASN A 363 17.78 -1.94 -37.86
C ASN A 363 16.87 -2.52 -38.93
N VAL A 364 15.72 -3.08 -38.55
CA VAL A 364 14.68 -3.51 -39.50
C VAL A 364 14.23 -2.35 -40.39
N VAL A 365 14.12 -1.14 -39.83
CA VAL A 365 13.76 0.05 -40.61
C VAL A 365 14.91 0.53 -41.47
N ASN A 366 16.14 0.50 -40.97
CA ASN A 366 17.32 0.77 -41.81
C ASN A 366 17.40 -0.23 -42.99
N PHE A 367 17.07 -1.50 -42.75
CA PHE A 367 17.05 -2.54 -43.76
C PHE A 367 15.91 -2.34 -44.77
N PHE A 368 14.71 -1.99 -44.31
CA PHE A 368 13.58 -1.63 -45.17
C PHE A 368 13.96 -0.51 -46.13
N THR A 369 14.55 0.57 -45.63
CA THR A 369 14.92 1.72 -46.45
C THR A 369 16.05 1.35 -47.43
N HIS A 370 17.09 0.64 -46.99
CA HIS A 370 18.17 0.22 -47.88
C HIS A 370 17.75 -0.81 -48.93
N LYS A 371 16.93 -1.80 -48.58
CA LYS A 371 16.57 -2.90 -49.49
C LYS A 371 15.40 -2.54 -50.40
N TYR A 372 14.35 -1.94 -49.86
CA TYR A 372 13.11 -1.74 -50.60
C TYR A 372 12.94 -0.35 -51.19
N MET A 373 13.59 0.69 -50.65
CA MET A 373 13.56 2.02 -51.27
C MET A 373 14.73 2.26 -52.23
N VAL A 374 15.91 1.68 -51.98
CA VAL A 374 17.08 1.86 -52.86
C VAL A 374 17.18 0.77 -53.93
N ARG A 375 16.81 -0.48 -53.62
CA ARG A 375 16.93 -1.63 -54.55
C ARG A 375 15.58 -2.24 -54.96
N GLY A 376 14.49 -1.91 -54.26
CA GLY A 376 13.16 -2.45 -54.50
C GLY A 376 12.22 -1.44 -55.18
N ASN A 377 11.09 -1.94 -55.71
CA ASN A 377 10.08 -1.13 -56.40
C ASN A 377 8.89 -0.79 -55.48
N ILE A 378 9.14 -0.32 -54.25
CA ILE A 378 8.06 0.20 -53.39
C ILE A 378 7.74 1.63 -53.81
N GLN A 379 6.48 1.89 -54.18
CA GLN A 379 6.02 3.21 -54.57
C GLN A 379 5.35 3.90 -53.39
N ILE A 380 5.89 5.05 -52.97
CA ILE A 380 5.33 5.84 -51.87
C ILE A 380 4.58 7.03 -52.46
N SER A 381 3.26 6.97 -52.43
CA SER A 381 2.39 8.04 -52.96
C SER A 381 2.16 9.14 -51.94
N ASP A 382 2.08 8.80 -50.65
CA ASP A 382 1.85 9.78 -49.60
C ASP A 382 3.04 10.72 -49.41
N GLN A 383 2.76 12.02 -49.43
CA GLN A 383 3.75 13.08 -49.23
C GLN A 383 4.28 13.06 -47.79
N GLN A 384 3.42 12.81 -46.80
CA GLN A 384 3.82 12.87 -45.39
C GLN A 384 4.78 11.72 -45.05
N LEU A 385 4.47 10.50 -45.48
CA LEU A 385 5.38 9.36 -45.33
C LEU A 385 6.73 9.59 -46.03
N ARG A 386 6.72 10.24 -47.20
CA ARG A 386 7.95 10.57 -47.94
C ARG A 386 8.83 11.57 -47.17
N GLU A 387 8.24 12.63 -46.64
CA GLU A 387 8.94 13.62 -45.82
C GLU A 387 9.49 12.99 -44.52
N ASP A 388 8.68 12.16 -43.85
CA ASP A 388 9.06 11.44 -42.64
C ASP A 388 10.25 10.48 -42.89
N LEU A 389 10.23 9.72 -44.00
CA LEU A 389 11.34 8.85 -44.39
C LEU A 389 12.58 9.64 -44.80
N GLN A 390 12.41 10.76 -45.50
CA GLN A 390 13.53 11.61 -45.90
C GLN A 390 14.25 12.19 -44.68
N LEU A 391 13.48 12.68 -43.71
CA LEU A 391 13.98 13.20 -42.46
C LEU A 391 14.71 12.11 -41.66
N TYR A 392 14.10 10.93 -41.54
CA TYR A 392 14.62 9.83 -40.73
C TYR A 392 15.88 9.20 -41.31
N VAL A 393 15.93 8.95 -42.62
CA VAL A 393 17.03 8.23 -43.29
C VAL A 393 18.19 9.14 -43.64
N PHE A 394 17.92 10.32 -44.21
CA PHE A 394 18.98 11.19 -44.73
C PHE A 394 19.42 12.26 -43.73
N SER A 395 18.50 12.76 -42.91
CA SER A 395 18.79 13.84 -41.96
C SER A 395 19.08 13.35 -40.54
N ASN A 396 18.95 12.03 -40.28
CA ASN A 396 19.06 11.43 -38.94
C ASN A 396 18.22 12.17 -37.88
N LYS A 397 17.02 12.61 -38.28
CA LYS A 397 16.09 13.37 -37.44
C LYS A 397 14.69 12.78 -37.60
N PHE A 398 13.83 12.97 -36.61
CA PHE A 398 12.43 12.58 -36.72
C PHE A 398 11.51 13.66 -36.16
N THR A 399 10.30 13.71 -36.69
CA THR A 399 9.26 14.59 -36.17
C THR A 399 8.58 13.90 -35.02
N ASN A 400 8.70 14.46 -33.82
CA ASN A 400 8.01 13.93 -32.65
C ASN A 400 6.49 13.95 -32.90
N PRO A 401 5.80 12.79 -32.92
CA PRO A 401 4.39 12.73 -33.28
C PRO A 401 3.45 13.46 -32.33
N LYS A 402 3.89 13.71 -31.08
CA LYS A 402 3.08 14.36 -30.04
C LYS A 402 3.30 15.88 -30.01
N THR A 403 4.54 16.33 -30.20
CA THR A 403 4.91 17.75 -30.05
C THR A 403 5.15 18.47 -31.38
N GLY A 404 5.28 17.73 -32.48
CA GLY A 404 5.59 18.28 -33.81
C GLY A 404 7.02 18.83 -33.94
N LYS A 405 7.85 18.71 -32.89
CA LYS A 405 9.25 19.16 -32.90
C LYS A 405 10.13 18.16 -33.63
N ILE A 406 11.12 18.67 -34.37
CA ILE A 406 12.14 17.85 -35.00
C ILE A 406 13.22 17.54 -33.96
N VAL A 407 13.48 16.26 -33.74
CA VAL A 407 14.44 15.74 -32.75
C VAL A 407 15.49 14.89 -33.48
N ASP A 408 16.72 14.87 -32.97
CA ASP A 408 17.78 14.04 -33.52
C ASP A 408 17.56 12.56 -33.16
N ARG A 409 17.92 11.68 -34.09
CA ARG A 409 17.87 10.22 -33.92
C ARG A 409 18.90 9.76 -32.90
N THR A 410 18.52 8.82 -32.04
CA THR A 410 19.44 8.23 -31.05
C THR A 410 20.42 7.26 -31.71
N ARG A 411 21.69 7.30 -31.32
CA ARG A 411 22.70 6.40 -31.86
C ARG A 411 22.68 5.05 -31.13
N PRO A 412 22.92 3.92 -31.82
CA PRO A 412 22.93 2.60 -31.17
C PRO A 412 23.91 2.51 -29.99
N ALA A 413 25.10 3.09 -30.12
CA ALA A 413 26.10 3.10 -29.04
C ALA A 413 25.63 3.90 -27.81
N GLU A 414 24.95 5.03 -28.03
CA GLU A 414 24.39 5.86 -26.94
C GLU A 414 23.28 5.09 -26.22
N ARG A 415 22.34 4.48 -26.96
CA ARG A 415 21.27 3.67 -26.37
C ARG A 415 21.82 2.56 -25.48
N MET A 416 22.79 1.79 -25.99
CA MET A 416 23.39 0.69 -25.24
C MET A 416 24.15 1.16 -23.99
N MET A 417 24.76 2.35 -24.03
CA MET A 417 25.38 2.95 -22.83
C MET A 417 24.35 3.22 -21.73
N PHE A 418 23.19 3.77 -22.07
CA PHE A 418 22.13 4.07 -21.10
C PHE A 418 21.39 2.81 -20.61
N TYR A 419 21.22 1.79 -21.45
CA TYR A 419 20.72 0.49 -21.02
C TYR A 419 21.68 -0.15 -20.02
N LYS A 420 22.98 -0.02 -20.25
CA LYS A 420 23.99 -0.50 -19.30
C LYS A 420 24.01 0.32 -18.01
N GLN A 421 23.84 1.63 -18.10
CA GLN A 421 23.73 2.48 -16.91
C GLN A 421 22.58 2.04 -16.00
N VAL A 422 21.37 1.80 -16.54
CA VAL A 422 20.17 1.59 -15.72
C VAL A 422 19.88 0.12 -15.45
N PHE A 423 20.11 -0.77 -16.41
CA PHE A 423 19.78 -2.20 -16.29
C PHE A 423 21.00 -3.12 -16.31
N ASN A 424 22.20 -2.58 -16.56
CA ASN A 424 23.40 -3.36 -16.86
C ASN A 424 23.17 -4.37 -17.99
N TYR A 425 22.43 -3.96 -19.01
CA TYR A 425 22.15 -4.76 -20.19
C TYR A 425 23.16 -4.48 -21.31
N GLY A 426 23.78 -5.54 -21.84
CA GLY A 426 24.62 -5.49 -23.03
C GLY A 426 26.09 -5.11 -22.80
N ASN A 427 26.88 -5.24 -23.87
CA ASN A 427 28.34 -5.14 -23.82
C ASN A 427 28.92 -3.77 -24.24
N ALA A 428 28.16 -2.68 -24.12
CA ALA A 428 28.67 -1.37 -24.50
C ALA A 428 29.82 -0.89 -23.58
N PRO A 429 30.82 -0.17 -24.16
CA PRO A 429 31.78 0.57 -23.36
C PRO A 429 31.06 1.75 -22.68
N VAL A 430 31.33 1.93 -21.40
CA VAL A 430 30.76 2.99 -20.57
C VAL A 430 31.87 3.97 -20.22
N THR A 431 31.59 5.26 -20.27
CA THR A 431 32.54 6.31 -19.86
C THR A 431 32.79 6.23 -18.34
N GLU A 432 33.98 6.59 -17.87
CA GLU A 432 34.37 6.49 -16.45
C GLU A 432 33.41 7.23 -15.51
N ASP A 433 32.75 8.28 -15.98
CA ASP A 433 31.81 9.11 -15.20
C ASP A 433 30.40 8.49 -15.04
N VAL A 434 30.08 7.39 -15.75
CA VAL A 434 28.76 6.78 -15.72
C VAL A 434 28.75 5.55 -14.81
N VAL A 435 28.00 5.64 -13.72
CA VAL A 435 27.85 4.54 -12.74
C VAL A 435 26.91 3.47 -13.30
N VAL A 436 27.48 2.30 -13.58
CA VAL A 436 26.75 1.13 -14.08
C VAL A 436 25.96 0.44 -12.95
N ASN A 437 24.67 0.21 -13.18
CA ASN A 437 23.80 -0.48 -12.23
C ASN A 437 24.01 -2.01 -12.22
N LYS A 438 25.08 -2.46 -11.58
CA LYS A 438 25.42 -3.89 -11.48
C LYS A 438 24.40 -4.71 -10.66
N GLU A 439 23.59 -4.05 -9.85
CA GLU A 439 22.69 -4.70 -8.90
C GLU A 439 21.29 -4.96 -9.47
N PHE A 440 20.84 -4.19 -10.47
CA PHE A 440 19.53 -4.39 -11.08
C PHE A 440 19.28 -5.82 -11.55
N PRO A 441 20.21 -6.51 -12.24
CA PRO A 441 20.01 -7.91 -12.60
C PRO A 441 19.71 -8.84 -11.43
N LYS A 442 20.37 -8.59 -10.30
CA LYS A 442 20.17 -9.35 -9.07
C LYS A 442 18.80 -9.05 -8.46
N TYR A 443 18.43 -7.79 -8.32
CA TYR A 443 17.15 -7.40 -7.71
C TYR A 443 15.95 -7.81 -8.56
N TRP A 444 16.04 -7.67 -9.88
CA TRP A 444 15.01 -8.14 -10.80
C TRP A 444 14.85 -9.67 -10.71
N ARG A 445 15.95 -10.44 -10.67
CA ARG A 445 15.90 -11.89 -10.44
C ARG A 445 15.27 -12.24 -9.10
N ILE A 446 15.63 -11.53 -8.02
CA ILE A 446 15.03 -11.76 -6.70
C ILE A 446 13.52 -11.54 -6.75
N LEU A 447 13.04 -10.45 -7.37
CA LEU A 447 11.63 -10.17 -7.54
C LEU A 447 10.91 -11.32 -8.27
N ILE A 448 11.45 -11.74 -9.41
CA ILE A 448 10.87 -12.82 -10.21
C ILE A 448 10.82 -14.14 -9.41
N MET A 449 11.90 -14.50 -8.72
CA MET A 449 11.95 -15.71 -7.90
C MET A 449 11.01 -15.67 -6.71
N GLU A 450 10.91 -14.54 -6.00
CA GLU A 450 10.02 -14.41 -4.84
C GLU A 450 8.55 -14.44 -5.26
N VAL A 451 8.21 -13.85 -6.41
CA VAL A 451 6.86 -13.98 -6.98
C VAL A 451 6.57 -15.41 -7.44
N ALA A 452 7.53 -16.09 -8.08
CA ALA A 452 7.36 -17.50 -8.46
C ALA A 452 7.15 -18.41 -7.23
N LYS A 453 7.95 -18.22 -6.17
CA LYS A 453 7.77 -18.92 -4.89
C LYS A 453 6.43 -18.58 -4.25
N TYR A 454 5.99 -17.33 -4.35
CA TYR A 454 4.69 -16.90 -3.85
C TYR A 454 3.56 -17.66 -4.56
N ILE A 455 3.58 -17.71 -5.89
CA ILE A 455 2.61 -18.43 -6.71
C ILE A 455 2.63 -19.93 -6.39
N GLN A 456 3.81 -20.54 -6.29
CA GLN A 456 3.94 -21.97 -5.97
C GLN A 456 3.38 -22.28 -4.59
N LYS A 457 3.74 -21.51 -3.56
CA LYS A 457 3.19 -21.66 -2.21
C LYS A 457 1.68 -21.43 -2.17
N ALA A 458 1.16 -20.53 -3.01
CA ALA A 458 -0.27 -20.26 -3.09
C ALA A 458 -1.03 -21.42 -3.77
N GLN A 459 -0.39 -22.12 -4.72
CA GLN A 459 -0.95 -23.29 -5.41
C GLN A 459 -0.85 -24.58 -4.58
N ASP A 460 0.26 -24.79 -3.86
CA ASP A 460 0.52 -26.00 -3.07
C ASP A 460 -0.24 -26.03 -1.74
N SER A 461 -0.81 -24.90 -1.31
CA SER A 461 -1.50 -24.79 -0.04
C SER A 461 -2.85 -25.53 -0.06
N PRO A 462 -3.06 -26.56 0.80
CA PRO A 462 -4.31 -27.35 0.86
C PRO A 462 -5.54 -26.51 1.21
N ASN A 463 -5.32 -25.38 1.88
CA ASN A 463 -6.29 -24.30 2.04
C ASN A 463 -5.78 -23.10 1.21
N PRO A 464 -6.46 -22.68 0.13
CA PRO A 464 -6.10 -21.45 -0.60
C PRO A 464 -6.19 -20.18 0.28
N ASP A 465 -6.78 -20.33 1.47
CA ASP A 465 -6.94 -19.38 2.56
C ASP A 465 -5.76 -19.35 3.55
N SER A 466 -4.79 -20.25 3.43
CA SER A 466 -3.59 -20.28 4.28
C SER A 466 -2.51 -19.38 3.70
N TYR A 467 -2.01 -18.48 4.55
CA TYR A 467 -1.31 -17.27 4.15
C TYR A 467 0.09 -17.54 3.64
N VAL A 468 0.30 -17.29 2.36
CA VAL A 468 1.63 -17.04 1.83
C VAL A 468 1.97 -15.58 2.13
N SER A 469 3.02 -15.36 2.93
CA SER A 469 3.50 -14.01 3.25
C SER A 469 3.79 -13.23 1.97
N ARG A 470 3.26 -12.00 1.87
CA ARG A 470 3.52 -11.04 0.78
C ARG A 470 4.78 -10.20 1.04
N GLN A 471 5.31 -10.26 2.26
CA GLN A 471 6.41 -9.40 2.72
C GLN A 471 7.66 -9.54 1.84
N THR A 472 8.00 -10.75 1.40
CA THR A 472 9.21 -10.95 0.59
C THR A 472 9.08 -10.34 -0.81
N VAL A 473 7.87 -10.33 -1.37
CA VAL A 473 7.58 -9.65 -2.64
C VAL A 473 7.61 -8.14 -2.45
N MET A 474 7.03 -7.63 -1.35
CA MET A 474 7.03 -6.19 -1.04
C MET A 474 8.45 -5.65 -0.82
N GLN A 475 9.28 -6.37 -0.05
CA GLN A 475 10.69 -6.02 0.12
C GLN A 475 11.45 -6.00 -1.22
N ALA A 476 11.23 -7.01 -2.07
CA ALA A 476 11.86 -7.05 -3.39
C ALA A 476 11.41 -5.89 -4.30
N VAL A 477 10.16 -5.43 -4.15
CA VAL A 477 9.65 -4.23 -4.84
C VAL A 477 10.33 -2.98 -4.31
N GLU A 478 10.46 -2.82 -2.99
CA GLU A 478 11.12 -1.67 -2.34
C GLU A 478 12.60 -1.57 -2.71
N ASP A 479 13.32 -2.70 -2.68
CA ASP A 479 14.73 -2.77 -3.09
C ASP A 479 14.91 -2.32 -4.56
N LEU A 480 14.00 -2.76 -5.45
CA LEU A 480 14.02 -2.35 -6.86
C LEU A 480 13.62 -0.87 -7.03
N GLN A 481 12.67 -0.39 -6.23
CA GLN A 481 12.22 1.00 -6.22
C GLN A 481 13.39 1.92 -5.87
N TYR A 482 14.15 1.57 -4.84
CA TYR A 482 15.35 2.28 -4.42
C TYR A 482 16.43 2.26 -5.51
N ASN A 483 16.76 1.08 -6.03
CA ASN A 483 17.79 0.90 -7.06
C ASN A 483 17.49 1.72 -8.33
N LEU A 484 16.27 1.64 -8.85
CA LEU A 484 15.87 2.36 -10.07
C LEU A 484 15.78 3.86 -9.86
N SER A 485 15.36 4.32 -8.67
CA SER A 485 15.30 5.75 -8.36
C SER A 485 16.70 6.40 -8.40
N THR A 486 17.73 5.65 -8.02
CA THR A 486 19.13 6.10 -8.00
C THR A 486 19.77 6.06 -9.40
N HIS A 487 19.61 4.94 -10.11
CA HIS A 487 20.36 4.71 -11.36
C HIS A 487 19.71 5.26 -12.62
N CYS A 488 18.38 5.47 -12.63
CA CYS A 488 17.69 6.16 -13.72
C CYS A 488 17.63 7.68 -13.46
N SER A 489 18.79 8.31 -13.35
CA SER A 489 18.94 9.73 -13.05
C SER A 489 19.84 10.45 -14.08
N GLY A 490 19.81 11.78 -14.07
CA GLY A 490 20.62 12.61 -14.97
C GLY A 490 20.25 12.46 -16.45
N MET A 491 21.23 12.18 -17.32
CA MET A 491 21.01 12.08 -18.77
C MET A 491 20.13 10.89 -19.18
N ALA A 492 20.04 9.83 -18.35
CA ALA A 492 19.11 8.73 -18.60
C ALA A 492 17.64 9.21 -18.65
N ASN A 493 17.28 10.18 -17.80
CA ASN A 493 15.94 10.79 -17.80
C ASN A 493 15.66 11.66 -19.02
N VAL A 494 16.69 12.20 -19.64
CA VAL A 494 16.55 13.03 -20.85
C VAL A 494 16.43 12.15 -22.08
N ILE A 495 17.24 11.08 -22.16
CA ILE A 495 17.35 10.27 -23.37
C ILE A 495 16.25 9.21 -23.50
N SER A 496 15.76 8.62 -22.40
CA SER A 496 14.73 7.58 -22.44
C SER A 496 13.45 8.02 -23.16
N PRO A 497 12.88 9.22 -22.89
CA PRO A 497 11.75 9.74 -23.65
C PRO A 497 12.04 9.90 -25.15
N ILE A 498 13.26 10.31 -25.50
CA ILE A 498 13.68 10.49 -26.91
C ILE A 498 13.74 9.14 -27.63
N ILE A 499 14.33 8.11 -27.00
CA ILE A 499 14.39 6.74 -27.55
C ILE A 499 12.96 6.21 -27.78
N TYR A 500 12.07 6.39 -26.81
CA TYR A 500 10.68 5.98 -26.96
C TYR A 500 9.95 6.72 -28.06
N ASP A 501 10.13 8.04 -28.15
CA ASP A 501 9.50 8.85 -29.19
C ASP A 501 10.03 8.48 -30.59
N GLU A 502 11.31 8.12 -30.72
CA GLU A 502 11.89 7.56 -31.94
C GLU A 502 11.22 6.22 -32.29
N LEU A 503 11.15 5.30 -31.33
CA LEU A 503 10.50 4.00 -31.52
C LEU A 503 9.02 4.16 -31.92
N TYR A 504 8.30 5.06 -31.24
CA TYR A 504 6.90 5.35 -31.52
C TYR A 504 6.71 5.96 -32.91
N PHE A 505 7.58 6.89 -33.31
CA PHE A 505 7.60 7.45 -34.65
C PHE A 505 7.79 6.35 -35.69
N VAL A 506 8.81 5.52 -35.53
CA VAL A 506 9.14 4.43 -36.45
C VAL A 506 7.98 3.44 -36.60
N ILE A 507 7.41 2.98 -35.48
CA ILE A 507 6.30 2.02 -35.53
C ILE A 507 5.05 2.65 -36.13
N LYS A 508 4.67 3.85 -35.70
CA LYS A 508 3.38 4.45 -36.05
C LYS A 508 3.38 5.16 -37.41
N ARG A 509 4.41 5.96 -37.70
CA ARG A 509 4.51 6.77 -38.93
C ARG A 509 5.04 5.99 -40.11
N ILE A 510 5.96 5.04 -39.87
CA ILE A 510 6.59 4.26 -40.95
C ILE A 510 5.96 2.86 -41.03
N LEU A 511 6.20 1.99 -40.05
CA LEU A 511 5.88 0.56 -40.17
C LEU A 511 4.38 0.25 -40.20
N SER A 512 3.56 1.06 -39.50
CA SER A 512 2.09 0.94 -39.50
C SER A 512 1.43 1.71 -40.65
N HIS A 513 2.19 2.38 -41.52
CA HIS A 513 1.61 3.19 -42.58
C HIS A 513 0.81 2.31 -43.57
N PRO A 514 -0.44 2.68 -43.92
CA PRO A 514 -1.30 1.84 -44.77
C PRO A 514 -0.65 1.47 -46.12
N GLU A 515 0.15 2.35 -46.72
CA GLU A 515 0.86 2.06 -47.97
C GLU A 515 1.93 0.99 -47.80
N ILE A 516 2.72 1.06 -46.72
CA ILE A 516 3.79 0.11 -46.42
C ILE A 516 3.19 -1.25 -46.08
N VAL A 517 2.16 -1.29 -45.24
CA VAL A 517 1.45 -2.52 -44.87
C VAL A 517 0.85 -3.21 -46.09
N LYS A 518 0.17 -2.46 -46.99
CA LYS A 518 -0.43 -3.04 -48.20
C LYS A 518 0.60 -3.62 -49.17
N GLN A 519 1.76 -2.98 -49.32
CA GLN A 519 2.78 -3.40 -50.28
C GLN A 519 3.65 -4.55 -49.77
N LEU A 520 3.97 -4.56 -48.47
CA LEU A 520 4.78 -5.64 -47.87
C LEU A 520 3.93 -6.85 -47.44
N VAL A 521 2.70 -6.63 -46.97
CA VAL A 521 1.82 -7.69 -46.46
C VAL A 521 0.42 -7.57 -47.11
N PRO A 522 0.29 -7.93 -48.41
CA PRO A 522 -0.97 -7.77 -49.16
C PRO A 522 -2.13 -8.63 -48.64
N ALA A 523 -1.85 -9.69 -47.87
CA ALA A 523 -2.86 -10.58 -47.28
C ALA A 523 -3.60 -10.00 -46.05
N GLY A 524 -3.35 -8.74 -45.68
CA GLY A 524 -3.90 -8.13 -44.48
C GLY A 524 -3.04 -8.46 -43.25
N GLY A 525 -2.53 -7.42 -42.62
CA GLY A 525 -1.61 -7.54 -41.50
C GLY A 525 -1.53 -6.27 -40.67
N ASN A 526 -0.91 -6.41 -39.50
CA ASN A 526 -0.52 -5.29 -38.65
C ASN A 526 0.99 -5.03 -38.83
N TRP A 527 1.53 -3.97 -38.24
CA TRP A 527 2.96 -3.65 -38.29
C TRP A 527 3.86 -4.79 -37.82
N TRP A 528 3.33 -5.72 -37.02
CA TRP A 528 4.04 -6.90 -36.51
C TRP A 528 4.48 -7.82 -37.63
N LYS A 529 3.56 -8.12 -38.57
CA LYS A 529 3.86 -8.94 -39.75
C LYS A 529 4.86 -8.27 -40.69
N VAL A 530 4.83 -6.93 -40.73
CA VAL A 530 5.82 -6.14 -41.50
C VAL A 530 7.20 -6.31 -40.90
N VAL A 531 7.33 -6.19 -39.58
CA VAL A 531 8.60 -6.42 -38.87
C VAL A 531 9.07 -7.86 -39.04
N GLU A 532 8.19 -8.85 -38.92
CA GLU A 532 8.52 -10.27 -39.14
C GLU A 532 9.12 -10.51 -40.52
N LEU A 533 8.46 -10.02 -41.57
CA LEU A 533 8.91 -10.20 -42.95
C LEU A 533 10.26 -9.53 -43.19
N LEU A 534 10.43 -8.31 -42.69
CA LEU A 534 11.66 -7.55 -42.87
C LEU A 534 12.82 -8.16 -42.08
N TYR A 535 12.57 -8.65 -40.86
CA TYR A 535 13.55 -9.32 -40.02
C TYR A 535 13.94 -10.68 -40.61
N GLU A 536 12.98 -11.48 -41.10
CA GLU A 536 13.23 -12.72 -41.86
C GLU A 536 14.07 -12.42 -43.11
N GLY A 537 13.83 -11.29 -43.76
CA GLY A 537 14.64 -10.81 -44.87
C GLY A 537 16.06 -10.38 -44.49
N MET A 538 16.28 -9.95 -43.25
CA MET A 538 17.55 -9.39 -42.74
C MET A 538 18.45 -10.46 -42.12
N LYS A 539 17.89 -11.32 -41.25
CA LYS A 539 18.62 -12.35 -40.48
C LYS A 539 18.27 -13.79 -40.89
N HIS A 540 17.40 -13.99 -41.89
CA HIS A 540 16.96 -15.31 -42.35
C HIS A 540 16.30 -16.18 -41.26
N GLN A 541 15.79 -15.54 -40.20
CA GLN A 541 15.13 -16.18 -39.08
C GLN A 541 13.82 -15.46 -38.80
N ARG A 542 12.80 -16.22 -38.39
CA ARG A 542 11.51 -15.63 -37.97
C ARG A 542 11.61 -15.14 -36.52
N PRO A 543 11.48 -13.82 -36.28
CA PRO A 543 11.55 -13.29 -34.92
C PRO A 543 10.30 -13.66 -34.13
N LYS A 544 10.45 -13.81 -32.81
CA LYS A 544 9.35 -14.03 -31.87
C LYS A 544 8.65 -12.71 -31.51
N THR A 545 8.14 -11.99 -32.51
CA THR A 545 7.62 -10.61 -32.32
C THR A 545 6.55 -10.50 -31.25
N THR A 546 5.64 -11.47 -31.20
CA THR A 546 4.54 -11.48 -30.23
C THR A 546 5.05 -11.69 -28.81
N ILE A 547 6.03 -12.57 -28.63
CA ILE A 547 6.59 -12.87 -27.31
C ILE A 547 7.43 -11.69 -26.83
N LEU A 548 8.27 -11.11 -27.68
CA LEU A 548 9.06 -9.91 -27.37
C LEU A 548 8.18 -8.69 -27.08
N TYR A 549 7.08 -8.53 -27.81
CA TYR A 549 6.10 -7.49 -27.50
C TYR A 549 5.45 -7.69 -26.14
N ASN A 550 5.05 -8.94 -25.82
CA ASN A 550 4.51 -9.26 -24.51
C ASN A 550 5.53 -9.02 -23.40
N LYS A 551 6.79 -9.43 -23.58
CA LYS A 551 7.92 -9.15 -22.66
C LYS A 551 8.04 -7.64 -22.42
N ALA A 552 8.06 -6.83 -23.47
CA ALA A 552 8.15 -5.38 -23.37
C ALA A 552 6.96 -4.77 -22.63
N LYS A 553 5.73 -5.17 -22.98
CA LYS A 553 4.49 -4.66 -22.38
C LYS A 553 4.39 -5.02 -20.89
N LEU A 554 4.72 -6.27 -20.54
CA LEU A 554 4.64 -6.76 -19.17
C LEU A 554 5.76 -6.17 -18.30
N GLY A 555 7.00 -6.09 -18.81
CA GLY A 555 8.09 -5.42 -18.11
C GLY A 555 7.79 -3.94 -17.83
N TYR A 556 7.21 -3.22 -18.80
CA TYR A 556 6.71 -1.86 -18.58
C TYR A 556 5.64 -1.81 -17.47
N ALA A 557 4.65 -2.71 -17.51
CA ALA A 557 3.58 -2.73 -16.53
C ALA A 557 4.08 -3.06 -15.11
N ILE A 558 5.04 -3.98 -14.98
CA ILE A 558 5.69 -4.34 -13.71
C ILE A 558 6.44 -3.12 -13.16
N LEU A 559 7.35 -2.54 -13.94
CA LEU A 559 8.15 -1.38 -13.51
C LEU A 559 7.28 -0.15 -13.20
N ASN A 560 6.18 0.07 -13.96
CA ASN A 560 5.25 1.14 -13.66
C ASN A 560 4.45 0.87 -12.37
N SER A 561 4.10 -0.39 -12.09
CA SER A 561 3.47 -0.76 -10.82
C SER A 561 4.42 -0.56 -9.63
N ILE A 562 5.72 -0.76 -9.83
CA ILE A 562 6.77 -0.48 -8.83
C ILE A 562 6.93 1.03 -8.63
N ALA A 563 6.78 1.84 -9.68
CA ALA A 563 6.79 3.30 -9.54
C ALA A 563 5.59 3.82 -8.73
N ASP A 564 4.42 3.20 -8.90
CA ASP A 564 3.17 3.53 -8.19
C ASP A 564 3.05 2.80 -6.84
N TYR A 565 4.08 2.04 -6.42
CA TYR A 565 4.09 1.30 -5.18
C TYR A 565 4.01 2.26 -3.98
N ASN A 566 3.00 2.01 -3.15
CA ASN A 566 2.86 2.60 -1.82
C ASN A 566 2.43 1.46 -0.88
N PRO A 567 3.17 1.20 0.22
CA PRO A 567 2.91 0.06 1.12
C PRO A 567 1.44 -0.06 1.52
N VAL A 568 0.78 1.07 1.82
CA VAL A 568 -0.62 1.11 2.29
C VAL A 568 -1.61 0.70 1.20
N THR A 569 -1.33 1.03 -0.06
CA THR A 569 -2.26 0.76 -1.19
C THR A 569 -1.89 -0.47 -2.00
N PHE A 570 -0.64 -0.94 -1.89
CA PHE A 570 -0.18 -2.14 -2.58
C PHE A 570 -0.64 -3.42 -1.86
N GLU A 571 -1.03 -3.31 -0.59
CA GLU A 571 -1.73 -4.36 0.14
C GLU A 571 -3.15 -4.65 -0.38
N ASP A 572 -3.74 -3.74 -1.15
CA ASP A 572 -5.03 -3.98 -1.81
C ASP A 572 -4.93 -5.21 -2.74
N ASP A 573 -5.74 -6.23 -2.44
CA ASP A 573 -5.75 -7.52 -3.15
C ASP A 573 -5.87 -7.39 -4.67
N THR A 574 -6.58 -6.37 -5.16
CA THR A 574 -6.77 -6.14 -6.60
C THR A 574 -5.49 -5.68 -7.29
N ARG A 575 -4.71 -4.81 -6.65
CA ARG A 575 -3.44 -4.30 -7.18
C ARG A 575 -2.36 -5.35 -7.06
N PHE A 576 -2.27 -6.02 -5.91
CA PHE A 576 -1.31 -7.10 -5.70
C PHE A 576 -1.57 -8.27 -6.66
N SER A 577 -2.81 -8.73 -6.81
CA SER A 577 -3.12 -9.83 -7.75
C SER A 577 -2.85 -9.45 -9.21
N THR A 578 -3.13 -8.20 -9.60
CA THR A 578 -2.79 -7.71 -10.95
C THR A 578 -1.27 -7.67 -11.15
N PHE A 579 -0.51 -7.23 -10.15
CA PHE A 579 0.95 -7.22 -10.18
C PHE A 579 1.51 -8.65 -10.33
N ILE A 580 1.08 -9.58 -9.49
CA ILE A 580 1.50 -10.98 -9.56
C ILE A 580 1.12 -11.61 -10.89
N SER A 581 -0.08 -11.35 -11.41
CA SER A 581 -0.51 -11.84 -12.72
C SER A 581 0.34 -11.29 -13.87
N ASN A 582 0.78 -10.03 -13.80
CA ASN A 582 1.68 -9.45 -14.79
C ASN A 582 3.08 -10.09 -14.72
N VAL A 583 3.58 -10.36 -13.51
CA VAL A 583 4.87 -11.04 -13.31
C VAL A 583 4.82 -12.50 -13.76
N ASP A 584 3.74 -13.23 -13.47
CA ASP A 584 3.53 -14.61 -13.93
C ASP A 584 3.51 -14.67 -15.48
N ALA A 585 2.71 -13.80 -16.10
CA ALA A 585 2.69 -13.68 -17.56
C ALA A 585 4.08 -13.32 -18.13
N PHE A 586 4.87 -12.51 -17.41
CA PHE A 586 6.23 -12.15 -17.81
C PHE A 586 7.15 -13.37 -17.74
N ILE A 587 7.12 -14.15 -16.66
CA ILE A 587 7.88 -15.40 -16.49
C ILE A 587 7.57 -16.36 -17.63
N ILE A 588 6.28 -16.57 -17.95
CA ILE A 588 5.87 -17.44 -19.05
C ILE A 588 6.43 -16.93 -20.40
N SER A 589 6.35 -15.61 -20.64
CA SER A 589 6.89 -15.03 -21.87
C SER A 589 8.40 -15.20 -21.99
N GLN A 590 9.13 -15.07 -20.88
CA GLN A 590 10.58 -15.24 -20.82
C GLN A 590 10.98 -16.70 -21.01
N ALA A 591 10.30 -17.65 -20.36
CA ALA A 591 10.53 -19.09 -20.54
C ALA A 591 10.28 -19.54 -21.98
N GLN A 592 9.29 -18.96 -22.67
CA GLN A 592 9.07 -19.21 -24.10
C GLN A 592 10.18 -18.64 -25.01
N LEU A 593 10.89 -17.60 -24.58
CA LEU A 593 12.08 -17.12 -25.26
C LEU A 593 13.22 -18.13 -25.10
N GLN A 594 13.48 -18.57 -23.87
CA GLN A 594 14.59 -19.47 -23.49
C GLN A 594 14.48 -20.87 -24.10
N ASN A 595 13.31 -21.52 -24.02
CA ASN A 595 13.14 -22.91 -24.49
C ASN A 595 13.48 -23.13 -25.98
N ARG A 596 13.63 -22.08 -26.79
CA ARG A 596 14.01 -22.23 -28.20
C ARG A 596 15.49 -21.95 -28.47
N ASP A 597 16.16 -21.22 -27.59
CA ASP A 597 17.61 -21.02 -27.73
C ASP A 597 18.35 -22.34 -27.43
N ASP A 598 17.82 -23.16 -26.52
CA ASP A 598 18.29 -24.53 -26.25
C ASP A 598 17.98 -25.53 -27.40
N ASP A 599 16.86 -25.35 -28.11
CA ASP A 599 16.47 -26.19 -29.26
C ASP A 599 17.30 -25.85 -30.53
N ASP A 600 17.71 -24.59 -30.71
CA ASP A 600 18.58 -24.20 -31.84
C ASP A 600 20.03 -24.65 -31.62
N ASP A 601 20.54 -24.66 -30.37
CA ASP A 601 21.91 -25.11 -30.04
C ASP A 601 22.11 -26.63 -30.14
N THR A 602 21.02 -27.42 -30.07
CA THR A 602 21.07 -28.88 -30.25
C THR A 602 21.04 -29.33 -31.71
N SER A 603 20.80 -28.42 -32.66
CA SER A 603 20.67 -28.74 -34.09
C SER A 603 21.98 -28.66 -34.90
N THR A 604 23.10 -28.27 -34.28
CA THR A 604 24.41 -28.09 -34.96
C THR A 604 25.55 -28.99 -34.45
N LYS A 605 25.23 -30.16 -33.89
CA LYS A 605 26.22 -31.23 -33.65
C LYS A 605 25.85 -32.53 -34.36
N ASP A 606 25.60 -32.45 -35.67
CA ASP A 606 25.83 -33.59 -36.54
C ASP A 606 27.35 -33.71 -36.74
N ASP A 607 27.97 -34.58 -35.95
CA ASP A 607 29.33 -35.08 -36.16
C ASP A 607 29.25 -36.31 -37.08
N PRO A 608 29.66 -36.22 -38.36
CA PRO A 608 29.72 -37.36 -39.25
C PRO A 608 31.19 -37.76 -39.37
N ASP A 609 31.69 -38.64 -38.50
CA ASP A 609 32.42 -39.81 -38.98
C ASP A 609 32.94 -40.79 -37.91
N HIS A 610 32.76 -42.06 -38.26
CA HIS A 610 33.63 -43.20 -37.95
C HIS A 610 33.57 -43.92 -36.59
N LYS A 611 32.71 -44.95 -36.60
CA LYS A 611 33.08 -46.32 -36.16
C LYS A 611 34.51 -46.70 -36.59
N ARG A 612 35.40 -47.05 -35.65
CA ARG A 612 36.31 -48.22 -35.73
C ARG A 612 37.08 -48.51 -34.42
N ILE A 613 36.66 -49.59 -33.77
CA ILE A 613 37.46 -50.75 -33.30
C ILE A 613 38.74 -50.51 -32.45
N LYS A 614 38.66 -51.04 -31.20
CA LYS A 614 39.68 -51.73 -30.38
C LYS A 614 41.11 -51.15 -30.23
N GLY A 615 41.36 -50.63 -29.03
CA GLY A 615 42.29 -51.19 -28.02
C GLY A 615 43.77 -51.37 -28.37
N ARG A 616 44.64 -50.57 -27.73
CA ARG A 616 45.81 -51.01 -26.94
C ARG A 616 46.56 -49.84 -26.31
N ASP A 617 46.79 -49.99 -25.01
CA ASP A 617 47.95 -49.61 -24.19
C ASP A 617 49.05 -48.65 -24.71
N ARG A 618 49.43 -47.77 -23.77
CA ARG A 618 50.79 -47.40 -23.32
C ARG A 618 51.55 -46.23 -23.96
N ASP A 619 52.11 -45.47 -23.00
CA ASP A 619 53.37 -44.70 -23.03
C ASP A 619 53.35 -43.40 -23.88
N ARG A 620 53.99 -42.28 -23.55
CA ARG A 620 54.72 -41.67 -22.42
C ARG A 620 55.27 -40.36 -23.02
N ASP A 621 55.43 -39.32 -22.20
CA ASP A 621 56.40 -38.22 -22.34
C ASP A 621 56.22 -37.08 -23.39
N THR A 622 56.05 -35.87 -22.80
CA THR A 622 56.80 -34.61 -22.99
C THR A 622 56.72 -33.77 -24.27
N ASP A 623 56.34 -32.50 -24.02
CA ASP A 623 56.88 -31.22 -24.51
C ASP A 623 56.94 -30.92 -26.01
N SER A 624 56.15 -29.93 -26.44
CA SER A 624 56.69 -28.66 -26.94
C SER A 624 55.60 -27.63 -27.24
N ASP A 625 55.95 -26.38 -26.93
CA ASP A 625 55.22 -25.13 -27.10
C ASP A 625 54.67 -24.89 -28.52
N ASP A 626 53.45 -24.34 -28.58
CA ASP A 626 53.08 -23.17 -29.39
C ASP A 626 51.55 -23.09 -29.52
N LYS A 627 50.91 -22.27 -28.68
CA LYS A 627 49.56 -21.75 -28.97
C LYS A 627 49.52 -20.25 -28.74
N ALA A 628 49.43 -19.54 -29.87
CA ALA A 628 48.94 -18.17 -29.96
C ALA A 628 47.62 -18.01 -29.19
N PRO A 629 47.31 -16.82 -28.64
CA PRO A 629 46.05 -16.62 -27.94
C PRO A 629 44.90 -16.75 -28.95
N ASP A 630 44.10 -17.80 -28.77
CA ASP A 630 42.82 -17.96 -29.43
C ASP A 630 42.01 -16.67 -29.21
N LYS A 631 41.63 -16.03 -30.32
CA LYS A 631 40.58 -15.02 -30.34
C LYS A 631 39.37 -15.62 -29.65
N ALA A 632 39.01 -15.08 -28.49
CA ALA A 632 37.74 -15.35 -27.85
C ALA A 632 36.62 -14.95 -28.83
N THR A 633 36.09 -15.94 -29.55
CA THR A 633 34.79 -15.85 -30.20
C THR A 633 33.77 -15.61 -29.10
N ALA A 634 33.13 -14.45 -29.16
CA ALA A 634 32.09 -14.03 -28.23
C ALA A 634 30.99 -15.10 -28.15
N PRO A 635 30.49 -15.46 -26.94
CA PRO A 635 29.26 -16.22 -26.84
C PRO A 635 28.12 -15.31 -27.29
N ALA A 636 27.55 -15.62 -28.44
CA ALA A 636 26.28 -15.06 -28.86
C ALA A 636 25.17 -15.65 -27.98
N GLY A 637 24.35 -14.79 -27.38
CA GLY A 637 22.95 -15.11 -27.09
C GLY A 637 22.63 -15.96 -25.87
N LYS A 638 23.23 -15.72 -24.70
CA LYS A 638 22.51 -15.98 -23.45
C LYS A 638 21.79 -14.71 -23.04
N ASP A 639 20.47 -14.76 -22.89
CA ASP A 639 19.69 -13.65 -22.35
C ASP A 639 20.23 -13.41 -20.92
N GLU A 640 20.79 -12.24 -20.66
CA GLU A 640 21.40 -11.90 -19.35
C GLU A 640 20.38 -11.94 -18.20
N TRP A 641 19.11 -12.13 -18.55
CA TRP A 641 17.92 -12.31 -17.71
C TRP A 641 17.53 -13.78 -17.50
N ASP A 642 18.43 -14.73 -17.74
CA ASP A 642 18.19 -16.14 -17.41
C ASP A 642 17.96 -16.34 -15.89
N PHE A 643 16.93 -17.12 -15.56
CA PHE A 643 16.43 -17.36 -14.20
C PHE A 643 16.59 -18.82 -13.80
#